data_AF-A0AAD4PSH3-F1
#
_entry.id   AF-A0AAD4PSH3-F1
#
_cell.length_a   1.000
_cell.length_b   1.000
_cell.length_c   1.000
_cell.angle_alpha   90.00
_cell.angle_beta   90.00
_cell.angle_gamma   90.00
#
_symmetry.space_group_name_H-M   'P 1'
#
loop_
_entity.id
_entity.type
_entity.pdbx_description
1 polymer ?
#
loop_
_entity_poly.entity_id
_entity_poly.type
_entity_poly.pdbx_seq_one_letter_code
_entity_poly.pdbx_strand_id
1 'polypeptide(L)'
;MSSACWTCRLRRKKCDRVRPVCTSCARLRIGCDYSRIKPEWMDGSKKQAEEAKSIQAQIRQGAATVDDKSFAVQVFPLRETPLSSSQSTNQAAFHAAISLSAYYFTRLLARDASNTLRTPCEQHVWDTWASHMDLSMQLIRRDLSDTNAGSRQTDVFHGARVLDSIVHLLIFEASMAKTGDWSLHLTAALSQLEDIFRVHGLKDGKYHLHSVLLSMQLPSIFDGIDLEYHVWSADQTSFQFSTAVLIYADIVASICLRQTPRLRHYHEAVIMKSSTRANQDNRLIYMEDYIGCYGWAFVLIGDIAALDAWKLATASEDGSDRDQLAVLGNDLKIRLYHGIENIAPATPSCEVLGKMNQADQHALITKLWLHAGLIYLSTIMHGWQLTDPAIRHNVHAALNLLKVITSNLEIRCPMWPLCVVGCMVQDDEKEELSRIMSGLPPLQSFGANKEAVSLVEAAWHRRGQLEENENPWNLADHFRFQGSITMVVVAVAGGSGNVGRTIVETLVENGEYEVIVLGRKVWAANNSVVVDYGDVAGIAEVLNQHGVHTVICTIAVLDDTSSSSQINLIRAAEQSSSVKRFIASGWGSLPDEKSPFYVFQEVSTDELRKTKLEWTRFVNGFFLDYYGAPHVKTHLPTITFAVDIASRKAALPGTGDEPVALTYSFDVARYVSAFLNLPKWEEVTYCYGEKTTWNEFVEVAEEVTGSPFEITYDPIQKLMKGEITELPAHAKELASSPFPEAIARMLLPVLGMWAAEGYFNVPVEKSLNQKFLNIKPITVREMLLQGQGPK
;
A
#
# COMPACT_ATOMS: atom_id res chain seq x y z
N MET A 1 46.14 -35.81 32.78
CA MET A 1 46.32 -34.51 33.46
C MET A 1 44.99 -33.80 33.58
N SER A 2 44.52 -33.66 34.82
CA SER A 2 43.23 -33.07 35.17
C SER A 2 43.36 -31.55 35.34
N SER A 3 42.82 -30.77 34.41
CA SER A 3 42.55 -29.36 34.68
C SER A 3 41.04 -29.13 34.85
N ALA A 4 40.66 -28.59 36.00
CA ALA A 4 39.37 -27.91 36.15
C ALA A 4 39.28 -26.80 35.09
N CYS A 5 38.06 -26.44 34.65
CA CYS A 5 37.87 -25.32 33.74
C CYS A 5 38.46 -24.03 34.33
N TRP A 6 38.97 -23.16 33.47
CA TRP A 6 39.60 -21.89 33.86
C TRP A 6 38.63 -21.01 34.63
N THR A 7 37.34 -21.02 34.26
CA THR A 7 36.28 -20.30 34.97
C THR A 7 36.13 -20.76 36.43
N CYS A 8 36.08 -22.07 36.70
CA CYS A 8 36.00 -22.57 38.08
C CYS A 8 37.29 -22.29 38.86
N ARG A 9 38.45 -22.32 38.18
CA ARG A 9 39.74 -21.95 38.76
C ARG A 9 39.78 -20.48 39.19
N LEU A 10 39.34 -19.57 38.33
CA LEU A 10 39.25 -18.15 38.62
C LEU A 10 38.34 -17.88 39.83
N ARG A 11 37.19 -18.56 39.89
CA ARG A 11 36.20 -18.44 40.99
C ARG A 11 36.55 -19.23 42.24
N ARG A 12 37.63 -20.02 42.23
CA ARG A 12 38.04 -20.95 43.30
C ARG A 12 36.91 -21.90 43.73
N LYS A 13 36.17 -22.47 42.77
CA LYS A 13 35.08 -23.44 43.01
C LYS A 13 35.46 -24.84 42.51
N LYS A 14 34.89 -25.87 43.14
CA LYS A 14 35.08 -27.27 42.74
C LYS A 14 34.46 -27.48 41.35
N CYS A 15 35.26 -28.01 40.43
CA CYS A 15 34.82 -28.39 39.09
C CYS A 15 34.67 -29.91 39.02
N ASP A 16 33.51 -30.36 38.58
CA ASP A 16 33.14 -31.76 38.36
C ASP A 16 33.66 -32.31 37.02
N ARG A 17 34.25 -31.45 36.18
CA ARG A 17 34.97 -31.80 34.94
C ARG A 17 34.09 -32.32 33.80
N VAL A 18 32.77 -32.20 33.92
CA VAL A 18 31.81 -32.49 32.84
C VAL A 18 32.03 -31.50 31.69
N ARG A 19 31.97 -32.02 30.45
CA ARG A 19 32.13 -31.27 29.20
C ARG A 19 30.83 -31.31 28.39
N PRO A 20 30.52 -30.26 27.61
CA PRO A 20 31.33 -29.07 27.33
C PRO A 20 31.34 -28.04 28.47
N VAL A 21 30.38 -28.11 29.39
CA VAL A 21 30.22 -27.18 30.51
C VAL A 21 30.12 -27.97 31.82
N CYS A 22 30.86 -27.55 32.84
CA CYS A 22 30.84 -28.19 34.15
C CYS A 22 29.54 -27.83 34.92
N THR A 23 29.03 -28.72 35.79
CA THR A 23 27.74 -28.50 36.49
C THR A 23 27.75 -27.22 37.34
N SER A 24 28.91 -26.86 37.90
CA SER A 24 29.10 -25.63 38.68
C SER A 24 28.92 -24.35 37.85
N CYS A 25 29.35 -24.34 36.59
CA CYS A 25 29.14 -23.22 35.66
C CYS A 25 27.74 -23.25 35.07
N ALA A 26 27.24 -24.43 34.68
CA ALA A 26 25.90 -24.61 34.12
C ALA A 26 24.80 -24.12 35.08
N ARG A 27 24.88 -24.50 36.36
CA ARG A 27 23.90 -24.11 37.38
C ARG A 27 23.80 -22.59 37.56
N LEU A 28 24.90 -21.88 37.33
CA LEU A 28 24.97 -20.42 37.49
C LEU A 28 24.86 -19.67 36.17
N ARG A 29 24.62 -20.39 35.07
CA ARG A 29 24.49 -19.85 33.71
C ARG A 29 25.66 -18.94 33.30
N ILE A 30 26.88 -19.30 33.73
CA ILE A 30 28.10 -18.56 33.38
C ILE A 30 28.94 -19.31 32.34
N GLY A 31 29.78 -18.57 31.60
CA GLY A 31 30.73 -19.14 30.65
C GLY A 31 31.66 -20.19 31.30
N CYS A 32 31.94 -21.28 30.59
CA CYS A 32 32.82 -22.36 31.09
C CYS A 32 33.95 -22.62 30.09
N ASP A 33 35.18 -22.32 30.49
CA ASP A 33 36.33 -22.39 29.60
C ASP A 33 37.24 -23.59 29.90
N TYR A 34 37.29 -24.55 28.97
CA TYR A 34 38.18 -25.71 29.00
C TYR A 34 39.32 -25.64 27.96
N SER A 35 39.67 -24.44 27.50
CA SER A 35 40.80 -24.22 26.60
C SER A 35 42.05 -24.97 27.09
N ARG A 36 42.73 -25.66 26.18
CA ARG A 36 43.95 -26.39 26.51
C ARG A 36 45.09 -25.44 26.88
N ILE A 37 45.13 -24.28 26.23
CA ILE A 37 46.06 -23.19 26.49
C ILE A 37 45.45 -22.28 27.54
N LYS A 38 46.28 -21.82 28.48
CA LYS A 38 45.89 -20.82 29.48
C LYS A 38 45.30 -19.60 28.77
N PRO A 39 44.03 -19.22 29.04
CA PRO A 39 43.40 -18.08 28.39
C PRO A 39 44.16 -16.79 28.64
N GLU A 40 44.13 -15.87 27.69
CA GLU A 40 44.79 -14.57 27.81
C GLU A 40 44.28 -13.77 29.01
N TRP A 41 43.01 -13.93 29.37
CA TRP A 41 42.41 -13.27 30.53
C TRP A 41 42.87 -13.87 31.86
N MET A 42 43.52 -15.03 31.88
CA MET A 42 44.00 -15.67 33.10
C MET A 42 45.41 -15.14 33.51
N ASP A 43 45.68 -13.86 33.31
CA ASP A 43 47.02 -13.25 33.30
C ASP A 43 47.66 -13.00 34.69
N GLY A 44 46.90 -13.14 35.78
CA GLY A 44 47.39 -12.78 37.13
C GLY A 44 47.27 -11.30 37.47
N SER A 45 46.72 -10.46 36.58
CA SER A 45 46.73 -9.00 36.70
C SER A 45 45.36 -8.38 36.40
N LYS A 46 45.29 -7.33 35.57
CA LYS A 46 44.07 -6.57 35.26
C LYS A 46 43.04 -7.40 34.49
N LYS A 47 43.43 -8.16 33.47
CA LYS A 47 42.49 -8.93 32.65
C LYS A 47 41.80 -10.03 33.46
N GLN A 48 42.53 -10.65 34.38
CA GLN A 48 41.96 -11.61 35.32
C GLN A 48 40.93 -10.98 36.27
N ALA A 49 41.17 -9.75 36.72
CA ALA A 49 40.25 -9.02 37.59
C ALA A 49 38.98 -8.57 36.83
N GLU A 50 39.12 -8.16 35.57
CA GLU A 50 38.00 -7.80 34.69
C GLU A 50 37.11 -9.01 34.39
N GLU A 51 37.70 -10.16 34.06
CA GLU A 51 36.95 -11.39 33.81
C GLU A 51 36.23 -11.90 35.06
N ALA A 52 36.85 -11.77 36.23
CA ALA A 52 36.21 -12.11 37.50
C ALA A 52 34.97 -11.23 37.77
N LYS A 53 35.04 -9.93 37.45
CA LYS A 53 33.89 -9.01 37.54
C LYS A 53 32.80 -9.36 36.52
N SER A 54 33.17 -9.68 35.28
CA SER A 54 32.24 -10.12 34.23
C SER A 54 31.44 -11.36 34.66
N ILE A 55 32.13 -12.38 35.16
CA ILE A 55 31.50 -13.60 35.68
C ILE A 55 30.61 -13.30 36.89
N GLN A 56 31.01 -12.39 37.78
CA GLN A 56 30.19 -12.01 38.93
C GLN A 56 28.91 -11.26 38.51
N ALA A 57 28.97 -10.45 37.44
CA ALA A 57 27.80 -9.80 36.86
C ALA A 57 26.83 -10.82 36.23
N GLN A 58 27.35 -11.82 35.49
CA GLN A 58 26.54 -12.91 34.93
C GLN A 58 25.81 -13.70 36.03
N ILE A 59 26.47 -13.97 37.17
CA ILE A 59 25.84 -14.65 38.32
C ILE A 59 24.70 -13.80 38.90
N ARG A 60 24.86 -12.47 38.99
CA ARG A 60 23.80 -11.57 39.49
C ARG A 60 22.61 -11.51 38.53
N GLN A 61 22.84 -11.42 37.23
CA GLN A 61 21.78 -11.51 36.21
C GLN A 61 21.06 -12.87 36.24
N GLY A 62 21.81 -13.95 36.44
CA GLY A 62 21.26 -15.30 36.60
C GLY A 62 20.44 -15.48 37.88
N ALA A 63 20.73 -14.75 38.96
CA ALA A 63 19.94 -14.79 40.19
C ALA A 63 18.63 -13.97 40.08
N ALA A 64 18.65 -12.82 39.40
CA ALA A 64 17.47 -11.99 39.17
C ALA A 64 16.40 -12.68 38.28
N THR A 65 16.78 -13.67 37.48
CA THR A 65 15.88 -14.44 36.60
C THR A 65 15.29 -15.71 37.26
N VAL A 66 15.61 -15.98 38.53
CA VAL A 66 15.18 -17.22 39.23
C VAL A 66 14.01 -17.02 40.19
N ASP A 67 13.79 -15.81 40.73
CA ASP A 67 12.67 -15.52 41.64
C ASP A 67 11.31 -15.33 40.91
N ASP A 68 11.29 -15.28 39.58
CA ASP A 68 10.08 -15.06 38.77
C ASP A 68 9.50 -16.37 38.17
N LYS A 69 9.54 -17.45 38.97
CA LYS A 69 9.13 -18.80 38.54
C LYS A 69 7.94 -19.33 39.32
N SER A 70 6.78 -18.77 39.04
CA SER A 70 5.53 -19.54 39.05
C SER A 70 4.74 -19.20 37.80
N PHE A 71 4.71 -20.14 36.85
CA PHE A 71 3.90 -20.16 35.62
C PHE A 71 4.34 -19.32 34.40
N ALA A 72 5.65 -19.19 34.16
CA ALA A 72 6.13 -18.81 32.83
C ALA A 72 6.22 -20.04 31.91
N VAL A 73 5.38 -20.07 30.87
CA VAL A 73 5.60 -20.88 29.66
C VAL A 73 6.99 -20.55 29.13
N GLN A 74 7.86 -21.55 28.98
CA GLN A 74 9.20 -21.37 28.44
C GLN A 74 9.11 -20.98 26.95
N VAL A 75 9.06 -19.69 26.66
CA VAL A 75 9.51 -19.18 25.37
C VAL A 75 11.02 -19.34 25.37
N PHE A 76 11.53 -20.35 24.68
CA PHE A 76 12.96 -20.45 24.42
C PHE A 76 13.37 -19.22 23.61
N PRO A 77 14.27 -18.35 24.10
CA PRO A 77 14.99 -17.47 23.21
C PRO A 77 15.76 -18.41 22.28
N LEU A 78 15.47 -18.39 20.99
CA LEU A 78 16.42 -18.90 20.01
C LEU A 78 17.73 -18.18 20.32
N ARG A 79 18.72 -18.94 20.78
CA ARG A 79 20.06 -18.46 21.12
C ARG A 79 20.49 -17.45 20.05
N GLU A 80 20.85 -16.25 20.48
CA GLU A 80 21.91 -15.48 19.83
C GLU A 80 23.20 -16.29 19.96
N THR A 81 23.35 -17.34 19.16
CA THR A 81 24.69 -17.79 18.79
C THR A 81 25.26 -16.70 17.89
N PRO A 82 26.46 -16.16 18.16
CA PRO A 82 27.18 -15.46 17.13
C PRO A 82 27.47 -16.49 16.03
N LEU A 83 26.64 -16.50 14.99
CA LEU A 83 26.92 -17.19 13.74
C LEU A 83 28.16 -16.50 13.18
N SER A 84 29.30 -17.13 13.45
CA SER A 84 30.55 -16.86 12.81
C SER A 84 30.37 -16.94 11.29
N SER A 85 30.43 -15.80 10.62
CA SER A 85 30.99 -15.63 9.27
C SER A 85 30.43 -16.48 8.12
N SER A 86 29.12 -16.77 8.07
CA SER A 86 28.48 -17.25 6.84
C SER A 86 26.94 -17.11 6.85
N GLN A 87 26.40 -16.52 5.77
CA GLN A 87 24.99 -16.56 5.30
C GLN A 87 23.95 -15.58 5.89
N SER A 88 23.67 -14.52 5.11
CA SER A 88 22.35 -14.12 4.60
C SER A 88 21.10 -14.62 5.35
N THR A 89 20.66 -13.92 6.38
CA THR A 89 19.26 -13.98 6.83
C THR A 89 18.59 -12.66 6.50
N ASN A 90 17.39 -12.72 5.89
CA ASN A 90 16.60 -11.55 5.58
C ASN A 90 16.11 -10.90 6.90
N GLN A 91 16.82 -9.86 7.36
CA GLN A 91 16.57 -9.24 8.66
C GLN A 91 15.19 -8.58 8.74
N ALA A 92 14.73 -7.98 7.64
CA ALA A 92 13.42 -7.34 7.60
C ALA A 92 12.29 -8.38 7.77
N ALA A 93 12.34 -9.47 7.01
CA ALA A 93 11.38 -10.58 7.14
C ALA A 93 11.44 -11.22 8.54
N PHE A 94 12.63 -11.39 9.11
CA PHE A 94 12.79 -11.88 10.49
C PHE A 94 12.03 -11.01 11.49
N HIS A 95 12.23 -9.68 11.45
CA HIS A 95 11.56 -8.77 12.37
C HIS A 95 10.04 -8.72 12.16
N ALA A 96 9.56 -8.80 10.91
CA ALA A 96 8.13 -8.92 10.60
C ALA A 96 7.54 -10.22 11.18
N ALA A 97 8.22 -11.35 11.03
CA ALA A 97 7.78 -12.64 11.56
C ALA A 97 7.75 -12.68 13.09
N ILE A 98 8.75 -12.08 13.76
CA ILE A 98 8.76 -11.95 15.22
C ILE A 98 7.61 -11.05 15.69
N SER A 99 7.39 -9.93 15.01
CA SER A 99 6.25 -9.05 15.28
C SER A 99 4.92 -9.80 15.15
N LEU A 100 4.71 -10.52 14.05
CA LEU A 100 3.50 -11.33 13.86
C LEU A 100 3.32 -12.38 14.98
N SER A 101 4.41 -13.04 15.36
CA SER A 101 4.41 -14.04 16.44
C SER A 101 4.07 -13.42 17.80
N ALA A 102 4.63 -12.25 18.12
CA ALA A 102 4.31 -11.50 19.33
C ALA A 102 2.84 -11.07 19.35
N TYR A 103 2.29 -10.64 18.21
CA TYR A 103 0.87 -10.31 18.07
C TYR A 103 -0.03 -11.52 18.36
N TYR A 104 0.25 -12.67 17.74
CA TYR A 104 -0.48 -13.92 17.99
C TYR A 104 -0.39 -14.36 19.45
N PHE A 105 0.82 -14.29 20.04
CA PHE A 105 1.06 -14.66 21.44
C PHE A 105 0.21 -13.81 22.39
N THR A 106 0.24 -12.48 22.23
CA THR A 106 -0.55 -11.55 23.06
C THR A 106 -2.04 -11.78 22.91
N ARG A 107 -2.54 -12.04 21.70
CA ARG A 107 -3.98 -12.22 21.46
C ARG A 107 -4.54 -13.58 21.91
N LEU A 108 -3.75 -14.64 21.83
CA LEU A 108 -4.20 -16.00 22.18
C LEU A 108 -4.07 -16.28 23.67
N LEU A 109 -2.92 -15.99 24.27
CA LEU A 109 -2.63 -16.42 25.65
C LEU A 109 -3.19 -15.46 26.71
N ALA A 110 -3.37 -14.17 26.38
CA ALA A 110 -3.94 -13.21 27.33
C ALA A 110 -5.44 -13.40 27.58
N ARG A 111 -6.14 -14.20 26.73
CA ARG A 111 -7.61 -14.36 26.79
C ARG A 111 -8.06 -15.46 27.75
N ASP A 112 -7.27 -16.52 27.92
CA ASP A 112 -7.56 -17.61 28.90
C ASP A 112 -7.22 -17.21 30.33
N ALA A 113 -6.47 -16.13 30.51
CA ALA A 113 -6.06 -15.66 31.81
C ALA A 113 -7.10 -14.68 32.40
N SER A 114 -8.32 -15.17 32.61
CA SER A 114 -9.42 -14.44 33.28
C SER A 114 -9.07 -13.92 34.69
N ASN A 115 -7.89 -14.28 35.23
CA ASN A 115 -7.40 -13.87 36.54
C ASN A 115 -5.99 -13.24 36.55
N THR A 116 -5.36 -12.92 35.42
CA THR A 116 -4.10 -12.15 35.44
C THR A 116 -4.31 -10.79 34.79
N LEU A 117 -4.54 -9.81 35.67
CA LEU A 117 -4.09 -8.42 35.59
C LEU A 117 -3.46 -7.99 34.24
N ARG A 118 -3.98 -6.89 33.69
CA ARG A 118 -3.19 -5.96 32.85
C ARG A 118 -1.84 -5.73 33.54
N THR A 119 -0.79 -6.41 33.10
CA THR A 119 0.53 -6.41 33.74
C THR A 119 1.54 -5.66 32.86
N PRO A 120 2.66 -5.18 33.43
CA PRO A 120 3.80 -4.65 32.68
C PRO A 120 4.31 -5.58 31.57
N CYS A 121 4.05 -6.89 31.69
CA CYS A 121 4.40 -7.91 30.70
C CYS A 121 3.62 -7.76 29.38
N GLU A 122 2.31 -7.46 29.44
CA GLU A 122 1.50 -7.26 28.23
C GLU A 122 1.98 -6.02 27.45
N GLN A 123 2.21 -4.91 28.16
CA GLN A 123 2.76 -3.69 27.57
C GLN A 123 4.16 -3.94 26.98
N HIS A 124 5.02 -4.70 27.68
CA HIS A 124 6.35 -5.04 27.18
C HIS A 124 6.32 -5.85 25.88
N VAL A 125 5.39 -6.80 25.74
CA VAL A 125 5.21 -7.56 24.51
C VAL A 125 4.67 -6.67 23.38
N TRP A 126 3.74 -5.75 23.67
CA TRP A 126 3.29 -4.72 22.71
C TRP A 126 4.41 -3.77 22.29
N ASP A 127 5.26 -3.32 23.21
CA ASP A 127 6.40 -2.44 22.91
C ASP A 127 7.45 -3.17 22.05
N THR A 128 7.68 -4.45 22.34
CA THR A 128 8.60 -5.31 21.58
C THR A 128 8.08 -5.59 20.18
N TRP A 129 6.77 -5.83 20.06
CA TRP A 129 6.06 -5.91 18.78
C TRP A 129 6.26 -4.64 17.95
N ALA A 130 5.98 -3.45 18.53
CA ALA A 130 6.11 -2.17 17.85
C ALA A 130 7.56 -1.89 17.40
N SER A 131 8.53 -2.20 18.27
CA SER A 131 9.96 -2.03 17.98
C SER A 131 10.44 -2.90 16.81
N HIS A 132 10.06 -4.18 16.79
CA HIS A 132 10.40 -5.06 15.67
C HIS A 132 9.71 -4.64 14.38
N MET A 133 8.48 -4.13 14.45
CA MET A 133 7.78 -3.61 13.28
C MET A 133 8.49 -2.39 12.68
N ASP A 134 8.84 -1.40 13.51
CA ASP A 134 9.56 -0.19 13.07
C ASP A 134 10.90 -0.55 12.43
N LEU A 135 11.65 -1.49 13.04
CA LEU A 135 12.91 -1.97 12.49
C LEU A 135 12.73 -2.70 11.14
N SER A 136 11.69 -3.51 11.00
CA SER A 136 11.36 -4.17 9.72
C SER A 136 11.11 -3.14 8.62
N MET A 137 10.28 -2.12 8.89
CA MET A 137 9.99 -1.05 7.94
C MET A 137 11.25 -0.25 7.56
N GLN A 138 12.11 0.08 8.52
CA GLN A 138 13.36 0.80 8.26
C GLN A 138 14.31 0.00 7.36
N LEU A 139 14.43 -1.31 7.60
CA LEU A 139 15.25 -2.20 6.77
C LEU A 139 14.69 -2.31 5.34
N ILE A 140 13.37 -2.46 5.18
CA ILE A 140 12.72 -2.49 3.84
C ILE A 140 12.99 -1.19 3.08
N ARG A 141 12.82 -0.03 3.73
CA ARG A 141 13.08 1.28 3.09
C ARG A 141 14.53 1.42 2.63
N ARG A 142 15.48 0.96 3.44
CA ARG A 142 16.89 0.94 3.07
C ARG A 142 17.14 0.03 1.88
N ASP A 143 16.64 -1.20 1.90
CA ASP A 143 16.88 -2.18 0.84
C ASP A 143 16.21 -1.75 -0.50
N LEU A 144 15.06 -1.05 -0.44
CA LEU A 144 14.44 -0.39 -1.59
C LEU A 144 15.27 0.77 -2.13
N SER A 145 15.84 1.62 -1.25
CA SER A 145 16.69 2.73 -1.68
C SER A 145 17.98 2.28 -2.39
N ASP A 146 18.57 1.16 -1.94
CA ASP A 146 19.75 0.56 -2.57
C ASP A 146 19.45 0.05 -4.00
N THR A 147 18.20 -0.36 -4.25
CA THR A 147 17.72 -0.78 -5.58
C THR A 147 17.59 0.41 -6.53
N ASN A 148 17.04 1.53 -6.04
CA ASN A 148 16.84 2.76 -6.82
C ASN A 148 18.15 3.46 -7.20
N ALA A 149 19.23 3.27 -6.43
CA ALA A 149 20.56 3.79 -6.73
C ALA A 149 21.30 3.04 -7.87
N GLY A 150 20.63 2.10 -8.56
CA GLY A 150 21.15 1.40 -9.75
C GLY A 150 22.23 0.35 -9.48
N SER A 151 22.76 0.25 -8.25
CA SER A 151 23.92 -0.60 -7.95
C SER A 151 23.64 -2.11 -7.91
N ARG A 152 22.38 -2.53 -7.74
CA ARG A 152 21.97 -3.94 -7.54
C ARG A 152 20.72 -4.39 -8.31
N GLN A 153 20.27 -3.60 -9.30
CA GLN A 153 19.02 -3.87 -10.01
C GLN A 153 19.01 -5.21 -10.78
N THR A 154 20.18 -5.78 -11.09
CA THR A 154 20.33 -7.07 -11.77
C THR A 154 20.58 -8.26 -10.83
N ASP A 155 20.61 -8.04 -9.50
CA ASP A 155 20.83 -9.11 -8.53
C ASP A 155 19.50 -9.73 -8.09
N VAL A 156 19.23 -10.95 -8.57
CA VAL A 156 18.01 -11.70 -8.24
C VAL A 156 17.89 -11.99 -6.75
N PHE A 157 19.00 -12.19 -6.03
CA PHE A 157 18.97 -12.49 -4.59
C PHE A 157 18.54 -11.26 -3.80
N HIS A 158 19.05 -10.08 -4.16
CA HIS A 158 18.61 -8.81 -3.57
C HIS A 158 17.13 -8.57 -3.86
N GLY A 159 16.72 -8.69 -5.12
CA GLY A 159 15.34 -8.48 -5.53
C GLY A 159 14.35 -9.41 -4.80
N ALA A 160 14.70 -10.68 -4.66
CA ALA A 160 13.88 -11.66 -3.96
C ALA A 160 13.81 -11.43 -2.44
N ARG A 161 14.89 -10.97 -1.80
CA ARG A 161 14.86 -10.59 -0.37
C ARG A 161 13.99 -9.37 -0.11
N VAL A 162 14.05 -8.37 -0.99
CA VAL A 162 13.16 -7.21 -0.93
C VAL A 162 11.70 -7.66 -1.05
N LEU A 163 11.39 -8.50 -2.04
CA LEU A 163 10.06 -9.08 -2.22
C LEU A 163 9.58 -9.82 -0.97
N ASP A 164 10.40 -10.74 -0.46
CA ASP A 164 10.10 -11.54 0.72
C ASP A 164 9.80 -10.67 1.95
N SER A 165 10.53 -9.58 2.14
CA SER A 165 10.28 -8.62 3.22
C SER A 165 8.93 -7.90 3.07
N ILE A 166 8.59 -7.45 1.87
CA ILE A 166 7.30 -6.77 1.62
C ILE A 166 6.14 -7.75 1.79
N VAL A 167 6.28 -9.00 1.33
CA VAL A 167 5.25 -10.03 1.49
C VAL A 167 5.00 -10.38 2.95
N HIS A 168 6.05 -10.48 3.78
CA HIS A 168 5.87 -10.71 5.22
C HIS A 168 5.16 -9.53 5.90
N LEU A 169 5.42 -8.30 5.46
CA LEU A 169 4.73 -7.11 5.93
C LEU A 169 3.24 -7.14 5.55
N LEU A 170 2.94 -7.51 4.30
CA LEU A 170 1.57 -7.69 3.81
C LEU A 170 0.81 -8.74 4.63
N ILE A 171 1.41 -9.92 4.88
CA ILE A 171 0.81 -10.99 5.70
C ILE A 171 0.50 -10.48 7.12
N PHE A 172 1.43 -9.72 7.69
CA PHE A 172 1.29 -9.16 9.02
C PHE A 172 0.12 -8.17 9.10
N GLU A 173 0.05 -7.22 8.18
CA GLU A 173 -1.01 -6.21 8.15
C GLU A 173 -2.38 -6.83 7.89
N ALA A 174 -2.46 -7.77 6.94
CA ALA A 174 -3.68 -8.54 6.70
C ALA A 174 -4.13 -9.30 7.97
N SER A 175 -3.20 -9.79 8.78
CA SER A 175 -3.52 -10.47 10.05
C SER A 175 -4.01 -9.53 11.15
N MET A 176 -3.61 -8.25 11.11
CA MET A 176 -3.96 -7.25 12.12
C MET A 176 -5.23 -6.44 11.79
N ALA A 177 -5.49 -6.20 10.50
CA ALA A 177 -6.64 -5.49 9.94
C ALA A 177 -7.00 -4.15 10.61
N LYS A 178 -5.98 -3.42 11.08
CA LYS A 178 -6.14 -2.08 11.68
C LYS A 178 -5.69 -0.95 10.75
N THR A 179 -5.01 -1.25 9.66
CA THR A 179 -4.40 -0.28 8.76
C THR A 179 -4.86 -0.55 7.33
N GLY A 180 -5.31 0.50 6.63
CA GLY A 180 -5.66 0.44 5.19
C GLY A 180 -4.44 0.31 4.27
N ASP A 181 -3.24 0.12 4.84
CA ASP A 181 -1.95 0.19 4.16
C ASP A 181 -1.60 -1.10 3.38
N TRP A 182 -2.40 -2.17 3.50
CA TRP A 182 -2.15 -3.44 2.81
C TRP A 182 -2.15 -3.31 1.29
N SER A 183 -2.92 -2.36 0.73
CA SER A 183 -2.98 -2.12 -0.72
C SER A 183 -1.67 -1.53 -1.25
N LEU A 184 -1.01 -0.67 -0.47
CA LEU A 184 0.31 -0.12 -0.79
C LEU A 184 1.36 -1.23 -0.85
N HIS A 185 1.40 -2.08 0.18
CA HIS A 185 2.36 -3.18 0.24
C HIS A 185 2.09 -4.26 -0.81
N LEU A 186 0.82 -4.56 -1.10
CA LEU A 186 0.45 -5.44 -2.21
C LEU A 186 0.95 -4.86 -3.54
N THR A 187 0.68 -3.58 -3.80
CA THR A 187 1.12 -2.91 -5.04
C THR A 187 2.64 -2.90 -5.18
N ALA A 188 3.36 -2.62 -4.10
CA ALA A 188 4.82 -2.66 -4.07
C ALA A 188 5.36 -4.08 -4.33
N ALA A 189 4.78 -5.09 -3.68
CA ALA A 189 5.20 -6.49 -3.84
C ALA A 189 4.92 -7.02 -5.25
N LEU A 190 3.75 -6.70 -5.83
CA LEU A 190 3.40 -7.07 -7.21
C LEU A 190 4.37 -6.44 -8.21
N SER A 191 4.69 -5.15 -8.03
CA SER A 191 5.65 -4.45 -8.90
C SER A 191 7.05 -5.05 -8.80
N GLN A 192 7.49 -5.38 -7.57
CA GLN A 192 8.78 -6.04 -7.36
C GLN A 192 8.83 -7.44 -7.98
N LEU A 193 7.75 -8.22 -7.90
CA LEU A 193 7.66 -9.54 -8.53
C LEU A 193 7.74 -9.44 -10.05
N GLU A 194 6.99 -8.51 -10.65
CA GLU A 194 7.03 -8.25 -12.09
C GLU A 194 8.42 -7.83 -12.58
N ASP A 195 9.11 -6.98 -11.81
CA ASP A 195 10.48 -6.57 -12.11
C ASP A 195 11.44 -7.78 -12.12
N ILE A 196 11.33 -8.69 -11.14
CA ILE A 196 12.12 -9.93 -11.10
C ILE A 196 11.82 -10.80 -12.32
N PHE A 197 10.54 -10.99 -12.67
CA PHE A 197 10.16 -11.77 -13.86
C PHE A 197 10.63 -11.12 -15.16
N ARG A 198 10.58 -9.79 -15.26
CA ARG A 198 11.06 -9.04 -16.43
C ARG A 198 12.55 -9.25 -16.67
N VAL A 199 13.36 -9.25 -15.61
CA VAL A 199 14.82 -9.37 -15.71
C VAL A 199 15.29 -10.82 -15.80
N HIS A 200 14.70 -11.73 -15.01
CA HIS A 200 15.21 -13.10 -14.83
C HIS A 200 14.27 -14.21 -15.31
N GLY A 201 12.99 -13.89 -15.55
CA GLY A 201 11.96 -14.87 -15.90
C GLY A 201 11.69 -14.99 -17.40
N LEU A 202 12.10 -14.02 -18.22
CA LEU A 202 11.78 -13.98 -19.65
C LEU A 202 12.67 -14.93 -20.46
N LYS A 203 12.07 -15.91 -21.13
CA LYS A 203 12.73 -16.83 -22.06
C LYS A 203 11.84 -17.05 -23.27
N ASP A 204 12.39 -16.92 -24.48
CA ASP A 204 11.66 -17.12 -25.75
C ASP A 204 10.35 -16.30 -25.86
N GLY A 205 10.35 -15.08 -25.30
CA GLY A 205 9.19 -14.18 -25.29
C GLY A 205 8.08 -14.57 -24.31
N LYS A 206 8.30 -15.57 -23.45
CA LYS A 206 7.36 -16.00 -22.41
C LYS A 206 8.02 -15.96 -21.03
N TYR A 207 7.22 -15.74 -20.00
CA TYR A 207 7.69 -15.80 -18.63
C TYR A 207 7.74 -17.25 -18.16
N HIS A 208 8.76 -17.60 -17.38
CA HIS A 208 8.95 -18.92 -16.81
C HIS A 208 9.47 -18.80 -15.38
N LEU A 209 8.74 -19.34 -14.40
CA LEU A 209 9.20 -19.38 -13.01
C LEU A 209 10.56 -20.07 -12.89
N HIS A 210 10.75 -21.16 -13.64
CA HIS A 210 11.99 -21.91 -13.62
C HIS A 210 13.22 -21.07 -14.00
N SER A 211 13.09 -20.13 -14.94
CA SER A 211 14.21 -19.26 -15.33
C SER A 211 14.65 -18.38 -14.16
N VAL A 212 13.69 -17.87 -13.37
CA VAL A 212 14.00 -17.11 -12.14
C VAL A 212 14.70 -18.03 -11.14
N LEU A 213 14.17 -19.23 -10.91
CA LEU A 213 14.76 -20.17 -9.95
C LEU A 213 16.18 -20.61 -10.35
N LEU A 214 16.46 -20.79 -11.64
CA LEU A 214 17.82 -21.07 -12.14
C LEU A 214 18.77 -19.89 -11.89
N SER A 215 18.29 -18.65 -12.03
CA SER A 215 19.13 -17.48 -11.75
C SER A 215 19.52 -17.37 -10.27
N MET A 216 18.77 -18.04 -9.38
CA MET A 216 19.07 -18.17 -7.94
C MET A 216 19.91 -19.40 -7.59
N GLN A 217 20.34 -20.20 -8.58
CA GLN A 217 21.04 -21.45 -8.32
C GLN A 217 22.47 -21.18 -7.83
N LEU A 218 22.79 -21.71 -6.65
CA LEU A 218 24.14 -21.77 -6.11
C LEU A 218 24.70 -23.20 -6.27
N PRO A 219 26.03 -23.38 -6.31
CA PRO A 219 26.64 -24.70 -6.36
C PRO A 219 26.14 -25.59 -5.22
N SER A 220 25.64 -26.78 -5.55
CA SER A 220 25.04 -27.72 -4.61
C SER A 220 25.88 -28.98 -4.49
N ILE A 221 25.97 -29.55 -3.28
CA ILE A 221 26.60 -30.87 -3.07
C ILE A 221 25.78 -32.01 -3.72
N PHE A 222 24.55 -31.72 -4.13
CA PHE A 222 23.67 -32.64 -4.83
C PHE A 222 23.76 -32.51 -6.36
N ASP A 223 24.59 -31.59 -6.88
CA ASP A 223 24.78 -31.43 -8.33
C ASP A 223 25.34 -32.74 -8.93
N GLY A 224 24.58 -33.33 -9.87
CA GLY A 224 24.93 -34.60 -10.53
C GLY A 224 24.43 -35.88 -9.83
N ILE A 225 23.66 -35.75 -8.74
CA ILE A 225 22.99 -36.87 -8.07
C ILE A 225 21.52 -36.90 -8.51
N ASP A 226 21.06 -37.99 -9.11
CA ASP A 226 19.64 -38.19 -9.43
C ASP A 226 18.89 -38.66 -8.18
N LEU A 227 18.22 -37.71 -7.51
CA LEU A 227 17.44 -37.98 -6.30
C LEU A 227 15.97 -38.30 -6.60
N GLU A 228 15.55 -38.33 -7.88
CA GLU A 228 14.14 -38.38 -8.30
C GLU A 228 13.28 -37.17 -7.84
N TYR A 229 13.83 -36.22 -7.08
CA TYR A 229 13.20 -34.96 -6.69
C TYR A 229 14.21 -33.79 -6.66
N HIS A 230 13.72 -32.56 -6.82
CA HIS A 230 14.55 -31.36 -6.80
C HIS A 230 14.70 -30.80 -5.38
N VAL A 231 15.93 -30.43 -4.99
CA VAL A 231 16.24 -29.80 -3.69
C VAL A 231 16.37 -28.29 -3.89
N TRP A 232 15.36 -27.54 -3.45
CA TRP A 232 15.37 -26.07 -3.50
C TRP A 232 16.26 -25.48 -2.40
N SER A 233 16.96 -24.38 -2.73
CA SER A 233 17.65 -23.56 -1.74
C SER A 233 16.66 -22.80 -0.85
N ALA A 234 17.14 -22.23 0.27
CA ALA A 234 16.31 -21.39 1.14
C ALA A 234 15.75 -20.17 0.39
N ASP A 235 16.56 -19.51 -0.44
CA ASP A 235 16.13 -18.36 -1.23
C ASP A 235 15.09 -18.76 -2.30
N GLN A 236 15.29 -19.88 -2.99
CA GLN A 236 14.32 -20.41 -3.97
C GLN A 236 12.99 -20.80 -3.30
N THR A 237 13.04 -21.37 -2.11
CA THR A 237 11.84 -21.75 -1.34
C THR A 237 11.07 -20.52 -0.85
N SER A 238 11.78 -19.52 -0.31
CA SER A 238 11.20 -18.23 0.11
C SER A 238 10.58 -17.48 -1.07
N PHE A 239 11.22 -17.48 -2.24
CA PHE A 239 10.68 -16.86 -3.44
C PHE A 239 9.39 -17.56 -3.93
N GLN A 240 9.37 -18.90 -3.93
CA GLN A 240 8.16 -19.66 -4.27
C GLN A 240 7.01 -19.37 -3.29
N PHE A 241 7.30 -19.37 -1.98
CA PHE A 241 6.33 -19.00 -0.94
C PHE A 241 5.76 -17.60 -1.19
N SER A 242 6.63 -16.60 -1.37
CA SER A 242 6.23 -15.21 -1.61
C SER A 242 5.37 -15.07 -2.87
N THR A 243 5.75 -15.76 -3.95
CA THR A 243 4.99 -15.78 -5.20
C THR A 243 3.61 -16.41 -5.01
N ALA A 244 3.50 -17.53 -4.29
CA ALA A 244 2.23 -18.18 -4.00
C ALA A 244 1.29 -17.28 -3.17
N VAL A 245 1.82 -16.62 -2.14
CA VAL A 245 1.06 -15.67 -1.32
C VAL A 245 0.57 -14.48 -2.15
N LEU A 246 1.39 -13.96 -3.06
CA LEU A 246 1.01 -12.83 -3.92
C LEU A 246 -0.06 -13.20 -4.95
N ILE A 247 0.01 -14.40 -5.55
CA ILE A 247 -1.06 -14.89 -6.42
C ILE A 247 -2.39 -14.95 -5.67
N TYR A 248 -2.37 -15.51 -4.45
CA TYR A 248 -3.56 -15.56 -3.60
C TYR A 248 -4.08 -14.15 -3.26
N ALA A 249 -3.19 -13.26 -2.81
CA ALA A 249 -3.55 -11.91 -2.42
C ALA A 249 -4.08 -11.08 -3.60
N ASP A 250 -3.44 -11.16 -4.76
CA ASP A 250 -3.86 -10.47 -5.99
C ASP A 250 -5.26 -10.89 -6.43
N ILE A 251 -5.54 -12.20 -6.46
CA ILE A 251 -6.87 -12.71 -6.83
C ILE A 251 -7.94 -12.27 -5.84
N VAL A 252 -7.70 -12.45 -4.53
CA VAL A 252 -8.70 -12.09 -3.51
C VAL A 252 -8.91 -10.57 -3.46
N ALA A 253 -7.85 -9.77 -3.52
CA ALA A 253 -7.94 -8.31 -3.57
C ALA A 253 -8.70 -7.85 -4.82
N SER A 254 -8.43 -8.46 -5.98
CA SER A 254 -9.11 -8.14 -7.24
C SER A 254 -10.60 -8.43 -7.20
N ILE A 255 -11.04 -9.49 -6.50
CA ILE A 255 -12.46 -9.74 -6.26
C ILE A 255 -13.06 -8.62 -5.40
N CYS A 256 -12.41 -8.27 -4.30
CA CYS A 256 -12.88 -7.22 -3.39
C CYS A 256 -12.90 -5.84 -4.03
N LEU A 257 -11.97 -5.57 -4.94
CA LEU A 257 -11.80 -4.29 -5.65
C LEU A 257 -12.52 -4.23 -7.00
N ARG A 258 -13.10 -5.36 -7.47
CA ARG A 258 -13.71 -5.52 -8.79
C ARG A 258 -12.76 -5.15 -9.94
N GLN A 259 -11.51 -5.61 -9.83
CA GLN A 259 -10.45 -5.39 -10.81
C GLN A 259 -10.04 -6.72 -11.46
N THR A 260 -9.32 -6.63 -12.58
CA THR A 260 -8.67 -7.82 -13.16
C THR A 260 -7.41 -8.14 -12.36
N PRO A 261 -7.18 -9.40 -11.93
CA PRO A 261 -5.95 -9.78 -11.26
C PRO A 261 -4.71 -9.39 -12.06
N ARG A 262 -3.79 -8.66 -11.43
CA ARG A 262 -2.60 -8.12 -12.09
C ARG A 262 -1.66 -9.24 -12.54
N LEU A 263 -1.60 -10.36 -11.81
CA LEU A 263 -0.74 -11.50 -12.13
C LEU A 263 -1.40 -12.49 -13.10
N ARG A 264 -2.59 -12.20 -13.64
CA ARG A 264 -3.35 -13.14 -14.47
C ARG A 264 -2.54 -13.68 -15.66
N HIS A 265 -1.74 -12.87 -16.32
CA HIS A 265 -0.89 -13.29 -17.44
C HIS A 265 0.30 -14.16 -17.04
N TYR A 266 0.67 -14.20 -15.75
CA TYR A 266 1.69 -15.09 -15.22
C TYR A 266 1.14 -16.45 -14.75
N HIS A 267 -0.19 -16.59 -14.55
CA HIS A 267 -0.77 -17.81 -13.97
C HIS A 267 -0.34 -19.09 -14.69
N GLU A 268 -0.34 -19.10 -16.02
CA GLU A 268 0.07 -20.28 -16.80
C GLU A 268 1.56 -20.63 -16.67
N ALA A 269 2.38 -19.61 -16.41
CA ALA A 269 3.83 -19.72 -16.31
C ALA A 269 4.33 -20.09 -14.90
N VAL A 270 3.44 -20.01 -13.91
CA VAL A 270 3.81 -20.08 -12.48
C VAL A 270 3.01 -21.16 -11.74
N ILE A 271 1.74 -21.38 -12.07
CA ILE A 271 0.84 -22.23 -11.29
C ILE A 271 0.73 -23.64 -11.89
N MET A 272 0.83 -24.66 -11.05
CA MET A 272 0.59 -26.05 -11.47
C MET A 272 -0.89 -26.31 -11.77
N LYS A 273 -1.15 -26.91 -12.93
CA LYS A 273 -2.50 -27.24 -13.41
C LYS A 273 -2.96 -28.67 -13.05
N SER A 274 -2.04 -29.58 -12.73
CA SER A 274 -2.37 -30.98 -12.42
C SER A 274 -2.60 -31.19 -10.92
N SER A 275 -3.65 -31.92 -10.56
CA SER A 275 -3.90 -32.39 -9.19
C SER A 275 -3.07 -33.63 -8.82
N THR A 276 -2.48 -34.32 -9.81
CA THR A 276 -1.59 -35.47 -9.59
C THR A 276 -0.13 -35.03 -9.65
N ARG A 277 0.64 -35.37 -8.62
CA ARG A 277 2.10 -35.18 -8.61
C ARG A 277 2.73 -36.17 -9.58
N ALA A 278 3.14 -35.70 -10.75
CA ALA A 278 3.94 -36.50 -11.67
C ALA A 278 5.39 -36.59 -11.16
N ASN A 279 6.02 -37.76 -11.30
CA ASN A 279 7.38 -38.03 -10.82
C ASN A 279 8.51 -37.35 -11.61
N GLN A 280 8.25 -36.35 -12.46
CA GLN A 280 9.30 -35.73 -13.27
C GLN A 280 9.10 -34.21 -13.44
N ASP A 281 10.13 -33.46 -12.99
CA ASP A 281 10.53 -32.10 -13.42
C ASP A 281 9.50 -30.96 -13.31
N ASN A 282 8.60 -31.00 -12.32
CA ASN A 282 7.60 -29.94 -12.13
C ASN A 282 8.20 -28.69 -11.45
N ARG A 283 8.52 -27.69 -12.26
CA ARG A 283 9.16 -26.41 -11.89
C ARG A 283 8.15 -25.26 -11.65
N LEU A 284 6.88 -25.60 -11.39
CA LEU A 284 5.77 -24.68 -11.13
C LEU A 284 5.28 -24.84 -9.69
N ILE A 285 4.53 -23.85 -9.19
CA ILE A 285 4.04 -23.79 -7.82
C ILE A 285 2.78 -24.65 -7.67
N TYR A 286 2.84 -25.61 -6.74
CA TYR A 286 1.67 -26.30 -6.20
C TYR A 286 1.03 -25.43 -5.13
N MET A 287 0.00 -24.67 -5.49
CA MET A 287 -0.66 -23.72 -4.59
C MET A 287 -1.24 -24.39 -3.34
N GLU A 288 -1.63 -25.65 -3.46
CA GLU A 288 -2.18 -26.43 -2.36
C GLU A 288 -1.18 -26.65 -1.22
N ASP A 289 0.13 -26.64 -1.50
CA ASP A 289 1.17 -26.77 -0.47
C ASP A 289 1.29 -25.49 0.39
N TYR A 290 0.79 -24.35 -0.09
CA TYR A 290 0.91 -23.04 0.56
C TYR A 290 -0.41 -22.52 1.11
N ILE A 291 -1.48 -22.66 0.33
CA ILE A 291 -2.81 -22.08 0.60
C ILE A 291 -3.87 -23.17 0.88
N GLY A 292 -3.53 -24.45 0.64
CA GLY A 292 -4.44 -25.58 0.86
C GLY A 292 -5.47 -25.80 -0.26
N CYS A 293 -5.43 -25.01 -1.34
CA CYS A 293 -6.32 -25.13 -2.50
C CYS A 293 -5.51 -25.32 -3.78
N TYR A 294 -5.97 -26.23 -4.65
CA TYR A 294 -5.30 -26.50 -5.92
C TYR A 294 -5.20 -25.25 -6.79
N GLY A 295 -4.04 -25.07 -7.44
CA GLY A 295 -3.73 -23.87 -8.19
C GLY A 295 -4.69 -23.57 -9.35
N TRP A 296 -5.14 -24.59 -10.08
CA TRP A 296 -6.10 -24.43 -11.16
C TRP A 296 -7.45 -23.86 -10.69
N ALA A 297 -7.84 -24.09 -9.44
CA ALA A 297 -9.06 -23.51 -8.89
C ALA A 297 -8.89 -22.00 -8.67
N PHE A 298 -7.73 -21.54 -8.18
CA PHE A 298 -7.45 -20.09 -8.09
C PHE A 298 -7.46 -19.42 -9.46
N VAL A 299 -6.95 -20.07 -10.50
CA VAL A 299 -7.05 -19.54 -11.88
C VAL A 299 -8.50 -19.32 -12.30
N LEU A 300 -9.40 -20.26 -11.98
CA LEU A 300 -10.84 -20.11 -12.24
C LEU A 300 -11.43 -18.92 -11.45
N ILE A 301 -11.11 -18.80 -10.17
CA ILE A 301 -11.58 -17.69 -9.35
C ILE A 301 -11.06 -16.33 -9.87
N GLY A 302 -9.80 -16.27 -10.31
CA GLY A 302 -9.23 -15.09 -10.97
C GLY A 302 -9.89 -14.76 -12.31
N ASP A 303 -10.29 -15.77 -13.09
CA ASP A 303 -11.08 -15.57 -14.32
C ASP A 303 -12.48 -14.99 -14.01
N ILE A 304 -13.12 -15.41 -12.90
CA ILE A 304 -14.38 -14.83 -12.45
C ILE A 304 -14.20 -13.36 -12.05
N ALA A 305 -13.11 -13.02 -11.34
CA ALA A 305 -12.79 -11.63 -10.98
C ALA A 305 -12.59 -10.76 -12.24
N ALA A 306 -11.88 -11.28 -13.23
CA ALA A 306 -11.69 -10.60 -14.51
C ALA A 306 -13.02 -10.41 -15.28
N LEU A 307 -13.94 -11.39 -15.22
CA LEU A 307 -15.27 -11.27 -15.81
C LEU A 307 -16.11 -10.18 -15.13
N ASP A 308 -16.04 -10.05 -13.80
CA ASP A 308 -16.73 -8.99 -13.06
C ASP A 308 -16.18 -7.60 -13.41
N ALA A 309 -14.86 -7.45 -13.43
CA ALA A 309 -14.21 -6.20 -13.85
C ALA A 309 -14.56 -5.82 -15.29
N TRP A 310 -14.59 -6.80 -16.20
CA TRP A 310 -15.01 -6.60 -17.58
C TRP A 310 -16.47 -6.12 -17.66
N LYS A 311 -17.40 -6.78 -16.95
CA LYS A 311 -18.82 -6.39 -16.90
C LYS A 311 -18.98 -4.94 -16.43
N LEU A 312 -18.20 -4.51 -15.45
CA LEU A 312 -18.23 -3.14 -14.93
C LEU A 312 -17.72 -2.13 -15.97
N ALA A 313 -16.68 -2.48 -16.71
CA ALA A 313 -16.07 -1.61 -17.72
C ALA A 313 -16.90 -1.49 -19.00
N THR A 314 -17.69 -2.51 -19.36
CA THR A 314 -18.44 -2.54 -20.62
C THR A 314 -19.91 -2.15 -20.50
N ALA A 315 -20.44 -1.90 -19.30
CA ALA A 315 -21.86 -1.61 -19.07
C ALA A 315 -22.39 -0.49 -20.01
N SER A 316 -23.03 -0.89 -21.12
CA SER A 316 -23.61 0.00 -22.12
C SER A 316 -25.14 -0.06 -22.11
N GLU A 317 -25.80 1.00 -22.59
CA GLU A 317 -27.27 1.11 -22.58
C GLU A 317 -27.98 0.18 -23.59
N ASP A 318 -27.27 -0.40 -24.56
CA ASP A 318 -27.87 -1.10 -25.71
C ASP A 318 -28.14 -2.61 -25.52
N GLY A 319 -27.68 -3.18 -24.40
CA GLY A 319 -27.95 -4.57 -24.02
C GLY A 319 -27.10 -5.64 -24.72
N SER A 320 -26.20 -5.27 -25.64
CA SER A 320 -25.25 -6.15 -26.34
C SER A 320 -24.39 -6.98 -25.34
N ASP A 321 -24.03 -6.38 -24.22
CA ASP A 321 -23.15 -6.99 -23.21
C ASP A 321 -23.77 -8.19 -22.48
N ARG A 322 -25.11 -8.29 -22.47
CA ARG A 322 -25.82 -9.35 -21.71
C ARG A 322 -25.61 -10.73 -22.31
N ASP A 323 -25.60 -10.82 -23.64
CA ASP A 323 -25.39 -12.10 -24.34
C ASP A 323 -23.96 -12.58 -24.16
N GLN A 324 -22.98 -11.68 -24.28
CA GLN A 324 -21.57 -12.02 -24.08
C GLN A 324 -21.28 -12.39 -22.62
N LEU A 325 -21.86 -11.69 -21.65
CA LEU A 325 -21.79 -12.05 -20.23
C LEU A 325 -22.35 -13.45 -19.97
N ALA A 326 -23.49 -13.80 -20.59
CA ALA A 326 -24.08 -15.13 -20.46
C ALA A 326 -23.17 -16.22 -21.04
N VAL A 327 -22.55 -15.99 -22.21
CA VAL A 327 -21.61 -16.94 -22.83
C VAL A 327 -20.38 -17.16 -21.95
N LEU A 328 -19.70 -16.08 -21.55
CA LEU A 328 -18.48 -16.16 -20.75
C LEU A 328 -18.75 -16.72 -19.35
N GLY A 329 -19.86 -16.31 -18.72
CA GLY A 329 -20.28 -16.83 -17.43
C GLY A 329 -20.63 -18.31 -17.46
N ASN A 330 -21.31 -18.79 -18.52
CA ASN A 330 -21.63 -20.20 -18.66
C ASN A 330 -20.38 -21.07 -18.90
N ASP A 331 -19.38 -20.59 -19.64
CA ASP A 331 -18.09 -21.29 -19.80
C ASP A 331 -17.41 -21.52 -18.43
N LEU A 332 -17.28 -20.47 -17.62
CA LEU A 332 -16.70 -20.58 -16.29
C LEU A 332 -17.52 -21.50 -15.38
N LYS A 333 -18.84 -21.42 -15.44
CA LYS A 333 -19.76 -22.29 -14.70
C LYS A 333 -19.50 -23.78 -15.04
N ILE A 334 -19.38 -24.12 -16.32
CA ILE A 334 -19.08 -25.49 -16.77
C ILE A 334 -17.73 -25.95 -16.22
N ARG A 335 -16.68 -25.11 -16.34
CA ARG A 335 -15.33 -25.43 -15.84
C ARG A 335 -15.31 -25.65 -14.32
N LEU A 336 -16.06 -24.86 -13.55
CA LEU A 336 -16.18 -25.02 -12.10
C LEU A 336 -16.85 -26.35 -11.73
N TYR A 337 -18.00 -26.70 -12.34
CA TYR A 337 -18.67 -27.97 -12.09
C TYR A 337 -17.81 -29.18 -12.49
N HIS A 338 -17.18 -29.12 -13.67
CA HIS A 338 -16.23 -30.13 -14.11
C HIS A 338 -15.07 -30.29 -13.11
N GLY A 339 -14.59 -29.20 -12.54
CA GLY A 339 -13.60 -29.22 -11.46
C GLY A 339 -14.09 -29.97 -10.22
N ILE A 340 -15.32 -29.69 -9.76
CA ILE A 340 -15.92 -30.34 -8.58
C ILE A 340 -16.06 -31.86 -8.79
N GLU A 341 -16.50 -32.28 -9.97
CA GLU A 341 -16.71 -33.69 -10.34
C GLU A 341 -15.40 -34.48 -10.43
N ASN A 342 -14.33 -33.87 -10.94
CA ASN A 342 -13.05 -34.56 -11.16
C ASN A 342 -12.12 -34.58 -9.93
N ILE A 343 -12.40 -33.79 -8.89
CA ILE A 343 -11.67 -33.91 -7.62
C ILE A 343 -12.10 -35.21 -6.94
N ALA A 344 -11.13 -36.12 -6.73
CA ALA A 344 -11.32 -37.43 -6.12
C ALA A 344 -12.27 -37.36 -4.90
N PRO A 345 -13.22 -38.30 -4.77
CA PRO A 345 -14.08 -38.36 -3.61
C PRO A 345 -13.22 -38.60 -2.37
N ALA A 346 -13.28 -37.70 -1.39
CA ALA A 346 -12.67 -37.96 -0.08
C ALA A 346 -13.30 -39.25 0.45
N THR A 347 -12.54 -40.33 0.52
CA THR A 347 -13.03 -41.58 1.13
C THR A 347 -13.08 -41.36 2.64
N PRO A 348 -14.27 -41.36 3.28
CA PRO A 348 -14.32 -41.45 4.74
C PRO A 348 -13.89 -42.86 5.10
N SER A 349 -12.60 -43.10 5.34
CA SER A 349 -12.17 -44.35 5.93
C SER A 349 -12.74 -44.39 7.35
N CYS A 350 -13.69 -45.31 7.52
CA CYS A 350 -14.34 -45.69 8.76
C CYS A 350 -13.34 -45.82 9.93
N GLU A 351 -13.68 -45.18 11.06
CA GLU A 351 -13.35 -45.60 12.43
C GLU A 351 -11.91 -46.04 12.73
N VAL A 352 -10.98 -45.10 12.96
CA VAL A 352 -10.03 -45.03 14.09
C VAL A 352 -9.48 -43.58 14.10
N LEU A 353 -9.34 -42.95 15.27
CA LEU A 353 -8.72 -41.63 15.49
C LEU A 353 -7.43 -41.39 14.65
N GLY A 354 -7.56 -40.89 13.43
CA GLY A 354 -6.46 -40.63 12.52
C GLY A 354 -6.72 -39.38 11.68
N LYS A 355 -5.81 -38.41 11.74
CA LYS A 355 -5.87 -37.15 10.97
C LYS A 355 -6.14 -37.45 9.49
N MET A 356 -7.14 -36.79 8.91
CA MET A 356 -7.45 -36.82 7.48
C MET A 356 -6.16 -36.58 6.67
N ASN A 357 -5.91 -37.37 5.63
CA ASN A 357 -4.68 -37.21 4.84
C ASN A 357 -4.67 -35.85 4.12
N GLN A 358 -3.49 -35.31 3.83
CA GLN A 358 -3.34 -33.96 3.28
C GLN A 358 -4.02 -33.77 1.90
N ALA A 359 -4.03 -34.81 1.07
CA ALA A 359 -4.68 -34.75 -0.25
C ALA A 359 -6.20 -34.59 -0.14
N ASP A 360 -6.84 -35.33 0.77
CA ASP A 360 -8.26 -35.21 1.06
C ASP A 360 -8.61 -33.83 1.65
N GLN A 361 -7.72 -33.26 2.47
CA GLN A 361 -7.88 -31.89 2.98
C GLN A 361 -7.85 -30.86 1.85
N HIS A 362 -6.85 -30.95 0.95
CA HIS A 362 -6.73 -30.06 -0.20
C HIS A 362 -7.95 -30.19 -1.14
N ALA A 363 -8.44 -31.41 -1.34
CA ALA A 363 -9.64 -31.69 -2.12
C ALA A 363 -10.90 -31.04 -1.53
N LEU A 364 -11.12 -31.16 -0.21
CA LEU A 364 -12.26 -30.53 0.48
C LEU A 364 -12.20 -29.00 0.39
N ILE A 365 -11.03 -28.40 0.67
CA ILE A 365 -10.84 -26.95 0.60
C ILE A 365 -11.08 -26.47 -0.84
N THR A 366 -10.55 -27.18 -1.83
CA THR A 366 -10.75 -26.82 -3.25
C THR A 366 -12.23 -26.88 -3.63
N LYS A 367 -12.97 -27.92 -3.22
CA LYS A 367 -14.43 -28.00 -3.47
C LYS A 367 -15.17 -26.82 -2.85
N LEU A 368 -14.79 -26.39 -1.64
CA LEU A 368 -15.37 -25.22 -0.99
C LEU A 368 -15.11 -23.92 -1.79
N TRP A 369 -13.90 -23.71 -2.29
CA TRP A 369 -13.57 -22.58 -3.17
C TRP A 369 -14.40 -22.60 -4.46
N LEU A 370 -14.60 -23.76 -5.08
CA LEU A 370 -15.38 -23.88 -6.32
C LEU A 370 -16.87 -23.59 -6.10
N HIS A 371 -17.47 -24.10 -5.02
CA HIS A 371 -18.85 -23.77 -4.67
C HIS A 371 -19.02 -22.27 -4.36
N ALA A 372 -18.09 -21.66 -3.63
CA ALA A 372 -18.07 -20.22 -3.42
C ALA A 372 -17.93 -19.45 -4.75
N GLY A 373 -17.06 -19.91 -5.65
CA GLY A 373 -16.91 -19.37 -7.00
C GLY A 373 -18.22 -19.43 -7.80
N LEU A 374 -18.95 -20.54 -7.75
CA LEU A 374 -20.25 -20.70 -8.40
C LEU A 374 -21.31 -19.75 -7.84
N ILE A 375 -21.35 -19.56 -6.52
CA ILE A 375 -22.23 -18.58 -5.87
C ILE A 375 -21.89 -17.17 -6.36
N TYR A 376 -20.61 -16.79 -6.27
CA TYR A 376 -20.14 -15.46 -6.67
C TYR A 376 -20.43 -15.17 -8.14
N LEU A 377 -20.09 -16.09 -9.05
CA LEU A 377 -20.39 -16.01 -10.48
C LEU A 377 -21.89 -15.86 -10.75
N SER A 378 -22.73 -16.59 -10.01
CA SER A 378 -24.19 -16.48 -10.13
C SER A 378 -24.68 -15.08 -9.75
N THR A 379 -24.08 -14.45 -8.74
CA THR A 379 -24.41 -13.06 -8.37
C THR A 379 -23.93 -12.03 -9.39
N ILE A 380 -22.81 -12.30 -10.08
CA ILE A 380 -22.35 -11.45 -11.20
C ILE A 380 -23.33 -11.54 -12.37
N MET A 381 -23.79 -12.75 -12.69
CA MET A 381 -24.67 -12.97 -13.84
C MET A 381 -26.11 -12.49 -13.60
N HIS A 382 -26.68 -12.76 -12.42
CA HIS A 382 -28.12 -12.59 -12.16
C HIS A 382 -28.44 -11.62 -11.01
N GLY A 383 -27.43 -11.02 -10.37
CA GLY A 383 -27.60 -10.19 -9.19
C GLY A 383 -27.77 -10.99 -7.89
N TRP A 384 -28.00 -10.28 -6.78
CA TRP A 384 -28.22 -10.88 -5.48
C TRP A 384 -29.57 -11.62 -5.39
N GLN A 385 -29.55 -12.96 -5.58
CA GLN A 385 -30.75 -13.79 -5.50
C GLN A 385 -30.62 -14.89 -4.44
N LEU A 386 -31.22 -14.66 -3.27
CA LEU A 386 -31.14 -15.59 -2.14
C LEU A 386 -31.98 -16.86 -2.32
N THR A 387 -32.93 -16.88 -3.25
CA THR A 387 -33.85 -18.00 -3.49
C THR A 387 -33.55 -18.77 -4.78
N ASP A 388 -32.54 -18.37 -5.55
CA ASP A 388 -32.18 -19.06 -6.80
C ASP A 388 -31.76 -20.52 -6.51
N PRO A 389 -32.35 -21.53 -7.17
CA PRO A 389 -32.08 -22.93 -6.88
C PRO A 389 -30.60 -23.33 -7.03
N ALA A 390 -29.88 -22.73 -7.99
CA ALA A 390 -28.47 -23.04 -8.20
C ALA A 390 -27.59 -22.44 -7.09
N ILE A 391 -27.89 -21.21 -6.65
CA ILE A 391 -27.26 -20.59 -5.48
C ILE A 391 -27.54 -21.44 -4.22
N ARG A 392 -28.79 -21.83 -3.97
CA ARG A 392 -29.16 -22.65 -2.81
C ARG A 392 -28.43 -23.99 -2.77
N HIS A 393 -28.34 -24.68 -3.90
CA HIS A 393 -27.59 -25.93 -4.01
C HIS A 393 -26.13 -25.74 -3.60
N ASN A 394 -25.46 -24.72 -4.13
CA ASN A 394 -24.06 -24.44 -3.84
C ASN A 394 -23.83 -23.94 -2.41
N VAL A 395 -24.74 -23.13 -1.85
CA VAL A 395 -24.69 -22.68 -0.45
C VAL A 395 -24.77 -23.89 0.48
N HIS A 396 -25.73 -24.79 0.27
CA HIS A 396 -25.88 -25.99 1.10
C HIS A 396 -24.66 -26.92 1.04
N ALA A 397 -24.12 -27.15 -0.16
CA ALA A 397 -22.92 -27.94 -0.35
C ALA A 397 -21.71 -27.31 0.36
N ALA A 398 -21.52 -26.00 0.21
CA ALA A 398 -20.44 -25.27 0.84
C ALA A 398 -20.55 -25.22 2.38
N LEU A 399 -21.76 -25.04 2.92
CA LEU A 399 -22.01 -25.10 4.37
C LEU A 399 -21.64 -26.47 4.95
N ASN A 400 -22.01 -27.55 4.28
CA ASN A 400 -21.64 -28.90 4.71
C ASN A 400 -20.12 -29.11 4.68
N LEU A 401 -19.43 -28.60 3.65
CA LEU A 401 -17.96 -28.63 3.59
C LEU A 401 -17.32 -27.81 4.72
N LEU A 402 -17.85 -26.60 5.00
CA LEU A 402 -17.39 -25.75 6.10
C LEU A 402 -17.50 -26.48 7.44
N LYS A 403 -18.59 -27.22 7.71
CA LYS A 403 -18.72 -28.04 8.93
C LYS A 403 -17.62 -29.09 9.03
N VAL A 404 -17.38 -29.84 7.96
CA VAL A 404 -16.38 -30.91 7.93
C VAL A 404 -14.98 -30.34 8.14
N ILE A 405 -14.66 -29.24 7.44
CA ILE A 405 -13.37 -28.54 7.53
C ILE A 405 -13.15 -28.00 8.95
N THR A 406 -14.10 -27.26 9.51
CA THR A 406 -13.95 -26.62 10.83
C THR A 406 -13.91 -27.61 11.99
N SER A 407 -14.54 -28.78 11.83
CA SER A 407 -14.55 -29.81 12.88
C SER A 407 -13.31 -30.71 12.88
N ASN A 408 -12.61 -30.85 11.74
CA ASN A 408 -11.52 -31.82 11.59
C ASN A 408 -10.14 -31.20 11.32
N LEU A 409 -10.08 -29.92 10.96
CA LEU A 409 -8.85 -29.26 10.53
C LEU A 409 -8.50 -28.10 11.47
N GLU A 410 -7.24 -28.10 11.95
CA GLU A 410 -6.64 -26.98 12.72
C GLU A 410 -6.32 -25.76 11.81
N ILE A 411 -7.03 -25.63 10.67
CA ILE A 411 -6.64 -24.79 9.55
C ILE A 411 -7.23 -23.38 9.65
N ARG A 412 -6.49 -22.39 9.12
CA ARG A 412 -6.98 -21.07 8.71
C ARG A 412 -8.18 -21.25 7.77
N CYS A 413 -9.40 -21.10 8.29
CA CYS A 413 -10.62 -21.19 7.48
C CYS A 413 -10.45 -20.34 6.20
N PRO A 414 -10.80 -20.84 5.00
CA PRO A 414 -10.71 -20.04 3.80
C PRO A 414 -11.75 -18.90 3.89
N MET A 415 -11.26 -17.72 4.26
CA MET A 415 -12.11 -16.61 4.69
C MET A 415 -12.97 -16.06 3.56
N TRP A 416 -12.47 -16.03 2.33
CA TRP A 416 -13.26 -15.58 1.19
C TRP A 416 -14.46 -16.51 0.91
N PRO A 417 -14.30 -17.85 0.81
CA PRO A 417 -15.44 -18.76 0.75
C PRO A 417 -16.41 -18.61 1.92
N LEU A 418 -15.92 -18.42 3.15
CA LEU A 418 -16.76 -18.18 4.31
C LEU A 418 -17.61 -16.91 4.15
N CYS A 419 -17.02 -15.81 3.67
CA CYS A 419 -17.73 -14.56 3.40
C CYS A 419 -18.80 -14.72 2.32
N VAL A 420 -18.46 -15.34 1.19
CA VAL A 420 -19.39 -15.56 0.06
C VAL A 420 -20.59 -16.40 0.50
N VAL A 421 -20.32 -17.56 1.12
CA VAL A 421 -21.37 -18.45 1.61
C VAL A 421 -22.17 -17.74 2.69
N GLY A 422 -21.49 -17.11 3.64
CA GLY A 422 -22.11 -16.44 4.77
C GLY A 422 -23.05 -15.32 4.39
N CYS A 423 -22.71 -14.53 3.38
CA CYS A 423 -23.60 -13.49 2.87
C CYS A 423 -24.89 -14.07 2.25
N MET A 424 -24.81 -15.28 1.68
CA MET A 424 -25.86 -15.91 0.87
C MET A 424 -26.69 -16.99 1.59
N VAL A 425 -26.42 -17.28 2.87
CA VAL A 425 -27.24 -18.23 3.67
C VAL A 425 -28.66 -17.70 3.88
N GLN A 426 -29.67 -18.55 4.06
CA GLN A 426 -31.01 -18.10 4.44
C GLN A 426 -31.14 -17.89 5.95
N ASP A 427 -32.26 -17.31 6.39
CA ASP A 427 -32.46 -16.94 7.80
C ASP A 427 -32.45 -18.16 8.74
N ASP A 428 -32.92 -19.32 8.26
CA ASP A 428 -32.87 -20.60 8.95
C ASP A 428 -31.47 -21.21 9.05
N GLU A 429 -30.56 -20.82 8.15
CA GLU A 429 -29.16 -21.27 8.11
C GLU A 429 -28.20 -20.35 8.91
N LYS A 430 -28.63 -19.13 9.26
CA LYS A 430 -27.80 -18.16 10.00
C LYS A 430 -27.27 -18.73 11.30
N GLU A 431 -28.11 -19.40 12.08
CA GLU A 431 -27.71 -19.96 13.38
C GLU A 431 -26.65 -21.07 13.23
N GLU A 432 -26.73 -21.84 12.16
CA GLU A 432 -25.73 -22.85 11.83
C GLU A 432 -24.39 -22.21 11.46
N LEU A 433 -24.38 -21.20 10.59
CA LEU A 433 -23.16 -20.49 10.25
C LEU A 433 -22.56 -19.77 11.46
N SER A 434 -23.38 -19.12 12.28
CA SER A 434 -22.93 -18.47 13.52
C SER A 434 -22.24 -19.45 14.46
N ARG A 435 -22.70 -20.71 14.55
CA ARG A 435 -22.01 -21.77 15.29
C ARG A 435 -20.65 -22.13 14.67
N ILE A 436 -20.58 -22.26 13.35
CA ILE A 436 -19.32 -22.51 12.63
C ILE A 436 -18.32 -21.37 12.87
N MET A 437 -18.75 -20.11 12.72
CA MET A 437 -17.91 -18.94 12.96
C MET A 437 -17.48 -18.83 14.44
N SER A 438 -18.35 -19.18 15.38
CA SER A 438 -18.00 -19.15 16.82
C SER A 438 -17.04 -20.27 17.23
N GLY A 439 -17.02 -21.40 16.51
CA GLY A 439 -16.18 -22.56 16.80
C GLY A 439 -14.76 -22.50 16.22
N LEU A 440 -14.48 -21.54 15.34
CA LEU A 440 -13.13 -21.27 14.84
C LEU A 440 -12.29 -20.58 15.93
N PRO A 441 -10.95 -20.80 16.00
CA PRO A 441 -10.07 -20.16 16.99
C PRO A 441 -10.37 -18.66 17.03
N PRO A 442 -10.46 -18.03 18.21
CA PRO A 442 -11.41 -16.95 18.46
C PRO A 442 -11.37 -15.92 17.32
N LEU A 443 -12.31 -16.05 16.36
CA LEU A 443 -12.30 -15.25 15.12
C LEU A 443 -12.35 -13.76 15.43
N GLN A 444 -12.93 -13.40 16.57
CA GLN A 444 -13.02 -12.01 17.04
C GLN A 444 -11.69 -11.43 17.58
N SER A 445 -10.69 -12.27 17.86
CA SER A 445 -9.39 -11.82 18.41
C SER A 445 -8.41 -11.32 17.35
N PHE A 446 -8.57 -11.76 16.11
CA PHE A 446 -7.69 -11.44 14.98
C PHE A 446 -8.39 -10.50 14.02
N GLY A 447 -7.59 -9.74 13.27
CA GLY A 447 -8.08 -8.78 12.28
C GLY A 447 -8.97 -9.47 11.26
N ALA A 448 -8.38 -10.03 10.19
CA ALA A 448 -9.12 -10.55 9.02
C ALA A 448 -10.37 -11.40 9.34
N ASN A 449 -10.30 -12.18 10.41
CA ASN A 449 -11.39 -13.01 10.89
C ASN A 449 -12.57 -12.22 11.46
N LYS A 450 -12.28 -11.16 12.22
CA LYS A 450 -13.27 -10.22 12.74
C LYS A 450 -13.92 -9.43 11.60
N GLU A 451 -13.17 -8.95 10.62
CA GLU A 451 -13.80 -8.24 9.48
C GLU A 451 -14.64 -9.18 8.63
N ALA A 452 -14.22 -10.43 8.42
CA ALA A 452 -15.04 -11.41 7.71
C ALA A 452 -16.39 -11.65 8.40
N VAL A 453 -16.41 -11.80 9.73
CA VAL A 453 -17.66 -11.93 10.50
C VAL A 453 -18.50 -10.66 10.39
N SER A 454 -17.88 -9.48 10.58
CA SER A 454 -18.56 -8.19 10.44
C SER A 454 -19.20 -8.02 9.06
N LEU A 455 -18.48 -8.43 8.02
CA LEU A 455 -18.92 -8.36 6.63
C LEU A 455 -20.14 -9.25 6.40
N VAL A 456 -20.13 -10.48 6.93
CA VAL A 456 -21.28 -11.39 6.85
C VAL A 456 -22.48 -10.85 7.62
N GLU A 457 -22.28 -10.39 8.86
CA GLU A 457 -23.35 -9.81 9.69
C GLU A 457 -23.97 -8.57 9.03
N ALA A 458 -23.15 -7.72 8.40
CA ALA A 458 -23.67 -6.57 7.68
C ALA A 458 -24.49 -6.94 6.44
N ALA A 459 -24.15 -8.02 5.73
CA ALA A 459 -25.00 -8.53 4.65
C ALA A 459 -26.37 -8.93 5.19
N TRP A 460 -26.40 -9.55 6.38
CA TRP A 460 -27.65 -9.97 7.02
C TRP A 460 -28.53 -8.81 7.44
N HIS A 461 -27.94 -7.72 7.95
CA HIS A 461 -28.68 -6.52 8.33
C HIS A 461 -29.29 -5.77 7.14
N ARG A 462 -28.69 -5.87 5.96
CA ARG A 462 -29.11 -5.10 4.76
C ARG A 462 -30.10 -5.81 3.85
N ARG A 463 -30.45 -7.08 4.12
CA ARG A 463 -31.29 -7.89 3.22
C ARG A 463 -32.55 -7.18 2.72
N GLY A 464 -33.28 -6.52 3.62
CA GLY A 464 -34.51 -5.80 3.26
C GLY A 464 -34.32 -4.58 2.35
N GLN A 465 -33.12 -4.00 2.30
CA GLN A 465 -32.81 -2.84 1.44
C GLN A 465 -32.25 -3.25 0.07
N LEU A 466 -31.71 -4.47 -0.05
CA LEU A 466 -31.06 -4.97 -1.26
C LEU A 466 -32.07 -5.55 -2.27
N GLU A 467 -33.25 -5.97 -1.81
CA GLU A 467 -34.30 -6.55 -2.66
C GLU A 467 -35.15 -5.49 -3.39
N GLU A 468 -35.12 -4.22 -2.96
CA GLU A 468 -35.94 -3.13 -3.51
C GLU A 468 -35.24 -2.28 -4.59
N ASN A 469 -33.96 -2.56 -4.90
CA ASN A 469 -33.15 -1.71 -5.77
C ASN A 469 -33.28 -2.09 -7.26
N GLU A 470 -33.50 -1.10 -8.14
CA GLU A 470 -33.63 -1.29 -9.60
C GLU A 470 -32.32 -1.73 -10.27
N ASN A 471 -31.17 -1.53 -9.61
CA ASN A 471 -29.86 -2.00 -10.05
C ASN A 471 -29.45 -3.24 -9.23
N PRO A 472 -29.11 -4.38 -9.87
CA PRO A 472 -28.84 -5.62 -9.16
C PRO A 472 -27.51 -5.53 -8.39
N TRP A 473 -27.59 -5.13 -7.13
CA TRP A 473 -26.52 -5.23 -6.15
C TRP A 473 -25.96 -6.65 -6.13
N ASN A 474 -24.65 -6.84 -5.98
CA ASN A 474 -24.02 -8.16 -5.92
C ASN A 474 -23.04 -8.29 -4.74
N LEU A 475 -22.45 -9.48 -4.58
CA LEU A 475 -21.50 -9.76 -3.49
C LEU A 475 -20.24 -8.89 -3.55
N ALA A 476 -19.79 -8.53 -4.74
CA ALA A 476 -18.62 -7.69 -4.94
C ALA A 476 -18.86 -6.26 -4.45
N ASP A 477 -20.04 -5.70 -4.73
CA ASP A 477 -20.47 -4.40 -4.23
C ASP A 477 -20.52 -4.38 -2.69
N HIS A 478 -21.01 -5.48 -2.11
CA HIS A 478 -21.01 -5.66 -0.65
C HIS A 478 -19.60 -5.75 -0.05
N PHE A 479 -18.71 -6.52 -0.66
CA PHE A 479 -17.32 -6.67 -0.21
C PHE A 479 -16.56 -5.34 -0.27
N ARG A 480 -16.75 -4.56 -1.32
CA ARG A 480 -16.18 -3.21 -1.45
C ARG A 480 -16.68 -2.27 -0.35
N PHE A 481 -17.97 -2.31 -0.04
CA PHE A 481 -18.58 -1.41 0.95
C PHE A 481 -18.12 -1.69 2.40
N GLN A 482 -17.93 -2.97 2.78
CA GLN A 482 -17.71 -3.39 4.17
C GLN A 482 -16.25 -3.70 4.54
N GLY A 483 -15.39 -4.05 3.58
CA GLY A 483 -14.02 -4.56 3.80
C GLY A 483 -12.98 -3.55 4.30
N SER A 484 -13.39 -2.44 4.94
CA SER A 484 -12.50 -1.32 5.29
C SER A 484 -11.75 -0.73 4.07
N ILE A 485 -12.35 -0.83 2.87
CA ILE A 485 -12.11 0.09 1.76
C ILE A 485 -13.41 0.86 1.56
N THR A 486 -13.84 1.62 2.58
CA THR A 486 -14.66 2.78 2.26
C THR A 486 -13.74 3.66 1.42
N MET A 487 -13.92 3.63 0.09
CA MET A 487 -13.32 4.60 -0.81
C MET A 487 -13.58 5.96 -0.18
N VAL A 488 -12.51 6.65 0.21
CA VAL A 488 -12.65 7.95 0.86
C VAL A 488 -13.30 8.86 -0.17
N VAL A 489 -14.49 9.38 0.17
CA VAL A 489 -15.20 10.29 -0.72
C VAL A 489 -14.55 11.66 -0.62
N VAL A 490 -14.04 12.16 -1.74
CA VAL A 490 -13.34 13.43 -1.88
C VAL A 490 -14.16 14.38 -2.73
N ALA A 491 -14.61 15.48 -2.13
CA ALA A 491 -15.30 16.54 -2.85
C ALA A 491 -14.31 17.61 -3.32
N VAL A 492 -14.27 17.89 -4.62
CA VAL A 492 -13.41 18.93 -5.21
C VAL A 492 -14.25 20.14 -5.60
N ALA A 493 -14.19 21.20 -4.79
CA ALA A 493 -14.80 22.48 -5.10
C ALA A 493 -13.96 23.26 -6.12
N GLY A 494 -14.59 23.68 -7.22
CA GLY A 494 -13.85 24.26 -8.35
C GLY A 494 -13.20 23.22 -9.26
N GLY A 495 -13.59 21.94 -9.15
CA GLY A 495 -13.03 20.83 -9.94
C GLY A 495 -13.18 20.96 -11.46
N SER A 496 -14.03 21.87 -11.96
CA SER A 496 -14.13 22.18 -13.39
C SER A 496 -13.09 23.20 -13.87
N GLY A 497 -12.40 23.89 -12.94
CA GLY A 497 -11.36 24.89 -13.21
C GLY A 497 -9.99 24.24 -13.47
N ASN A 498 -8.96 25.05 -13.71
CA ASN A 498 -7.69 24.57 -14.24
C ASN A 498 -6.98 23.56 -13.32
N VAL A 499 -6.61 23.98 -12.10
CA VAL A 499 -5.97 23.10 -11.10
C VAL A 499 -6.95 22.02 -10.63
N GLY A 500 -8.21 22.39 -10.41
CA GLY A 500 -9.26 21.47 -9.97
C GLY A 500 -9.44 20.28 -10.92
N ARG A 501 -9.46 20.53 -12.23
CA ARG A 501 -9.63 19.48 -13.24
C ARG A 501 -8.44 18.54 -13.28
N THR A 502 -7.22 19.08 -13.19
CA THR A 502 -6.01 18.25 -13.09
C THR A 502 -6.06 17.32 -11.88
N ILE A 503 -6.50 17.82 -10.71
CA ILE A 503 -6.66 17.01 -9.50
C ILE A 503 -7.76 15.95 -9.69
N VAL A 504 -8.93 16.33 -10.19
CA VAL A 504 -10.05 15.40 -10.42
C VAL A 504 -9.63 14.27 -11.36
N GLU A 505 -9.03 14.59 -12.51
CA GLU A 505 -8.55 13.58 -13.47
C GLU A 505 -7.57 12.61 -12.81
N THR A 506 -6.59 13.14 -12.06
CA THR A 506 -5.57 12.31 -11.41
C THR A 506 -6.16 11.41 -10.32
N LEU A 507 -7.10 11.91 -9.51
CA LEU A 507 -7.76 11.11 -8.47
C LEU A 507 -8.64 10.01 -9.07
N VAL A 508 -9.37 10.31 -10.15
CA VAL A 508 -10.20 9.34 -10.87
C VAL A 508 -9.34 8.27 -11.56
N GLU A 509 -8.23 8.66 -12.18
CA GLU A 509 -7.28 7.72 -12.81
C GLU A 509 -6.62 6.78 -11.78
N ASN A 510 -6.36 7.26 -10.56
CA ASN A 510 -5.80 6.44 -9.49
C ASN A 510 -6.80 5.36 -9.01
N GLY A 511 -8.08 5.71 -8.86
CA GLY A 511 -9.13 4.77 -8.49
C GLY A 511 -9.17 4.38 -7.01
N GLU A 512 -8.39 5.04 -6.15
CA GLU A 512 -8.41 4.90 -4.68
C GLU A 512 -9.49 5.75 -3.98
N TYR A 513 -10.03 6.77 -4.67
CA TYR A 513 -11.01 7.70 -4.10
C TYR A 513 -12.31 7.74 -4.91
N GLU A 514 -13.42 7.94 -4.22
CA GLU A 514 -14.66 8.36 -4.88
C GLU A 514 -14.64 9.89 -5.00
N VAL A 515 -14.67 10.42 -6.22
CA VAL A 515 -14.52 11.85 -6.47
C VAL A 515 -15.86 12.48 -6.80
N ILE A 516 -16.18 13.59 -6.12
CA ILE A 516 -17.37 14.40 -6.35
C ILE A 516 -16.93 15.81 -6.73
N VAL A 517 -17.50 16.39 -7.78
CA VAL A 517 -17.15 17.75 -8.20
C VAL A 517 -18.23 18.74 -7.79
N LEU A 518 -17.89 19.66 -6.88
CA LEU A 518 -18.79 20.71 -6.42
C LEU A 518 -18.65 21.94 -7.32
N GLY A 519 -19.76 22.37 -7.91
CA GLY A 519 -19.80 23.51 -8.83
C GLY A 519 -21.11 24.28 -8.78
N ARG A 520 -21.14 25.46 -9.41
CA ARG A 520 -22.37 26.26 -9.58
C ARG A 520 -23.24 25.77 -10.75
N LYS A 521 -22.71 24.86 -11.57
CA LYS A 521 -23.34 24.30 -12.77
C LYS A 521 -22.93 22.84 -12.89
N VAL A 522 -23.78 22.04 -13.53
CA VAL A 522 -23.49 20.64 -13.86
C VAL A 522 -22.29 20.61 -14.81
N TRP A 523 -21.29 19.80 -14.47
CA TRP A 523 -20.14 19.49 -15.32
C TRP A 523 -20.33 18.10 -15.94
N ALA A 524 -19.99 17.94 -17.22
CA ALA A 524 -20.35 16.77 -18.03
C ALA A 524 -19.63 15.47 -17.68
N ALA A 525 -18.78 15.46 -16.64
CA ALA A 525 -18.22 14.23 -16.10
C ALA A 525 -19.13 13.68 -14.99
N ASN A 526 -19.29 12.35 -14.93
CA ASN A 526 -20.10 11.69 -13.91
C ASN A 526 -19.64 12.12 -12.48
N ASN A 527 -20.60 12.32 -11.56
CA ASN A 527 -20.44 12.79 -10.16
C ASN A 527 -20.26 14.31 -9.94
N SER A 528 -20.86 15.16 -10.79
CA SER A 528 -20.99 16.60 -10.51
C SER A 528 -22.21 16.93 -9.64
N VAL A 529 -22.02 17.72 -8.58
CA VAL A 529 -23.10 18.20 -7.71
C VAL A 529 -23.15 19.73 -7.73
N VAL A 530 -24.34 20.26 -7.97
CA VAL A 530 -24.58 21.71 -7.98
C VAL A 530 -24.79 22.20 -6.56
N VAL A 531 -24.03 23.21 -6.16
CA VAL A 531 -24.14 23.87 -4.86
C VAL A 531 -24.19 25.39 -5.00
N ASP A 532 -24.96 26.03 -4.12
CA ASP A 532 -24.90 27.47 -3.91
C ASP A 532 -23.90 27.78 -2.78
N TYR A 533 -22.78 28.43 -3.13
CA TYR A 533 -21.75 28.81 -2.15
C TYR A 533 -22.20 29.90 -1.16
N GLY A 534 -23.40 30.48 -1.35
CA GLY A 534 -24.08 31.33 -0.37
C GLY A 534 -24.83 30.56 0.72
N ASP A 535 -25.16 29.28 0.50
CA ASP A 535 -25.98 28.47 1.39
C ASP A 535 -25.14 27.44 2.16
N VAL A 536 -24.60 27.86 3.31
CA VAL A 536 -23.76 27.01 4.18
C VAL A 536 -24.49 25.73 4.62
N ALA A 537 -25.77 25.81 4.94
CA ALA A 537 -26.54 24.67 5.44
C ALA A 537 -26.80 23.66 4.31
N GLY A 538 -27.19 24.14 3.12
CA GLY A 538 -27.38 23.31 1.94
C GLY A 538 -26.09 22.57 1.52
N ILE A 539 -24.94 23.25 1.56
CA ILE A 539 -23.64 22.60 1.29
C ILE A 539 -23.36 21.51 2.33
N ALA A 540 -23.56 21.79 3.62
CA ALA A 540 -23.33 20.81 4.68
C ALA A 540 -24.23 19.56 4.51
N GLU A 541 -25.49 19.75 4.10
CA GLU A 541 -26.40 18.66 3.78
C GLU A 541 -25.87 17.82 2.61
N VAL A 542 -25.46 18.44 1.51
CA VAL A 542 -24.86 17.76 0.35
C VAL A 542 -23.63 16.94 0.75
N LEU A 543 -22.74 17.52 1.56
CA LEU A 543 -21.53 16.85 2.05
C LEU A 543 -21.86 15.62 2.92
N ASN A 544 -22.92 15.70 3.75
CA ASN A 544 -23.39 14.58 4.55
C ASN A 544 -24.06 13.50 3.70
N GLN A 545 -24.93 13.88 2.77
CA GLN A 545 -25.67 12.97 1.88
C GLN A 545 -24.72 12.08 1.07
N HIS A 546 -23.60 12.65 0.61
CA HIS A 546 -22.60 11.91 -0.16
C HIS A 546 -21.49 11.31 0.72
N GLY A 547 -21.58 11.40 2.04
CA GLY A 547 -20.55 10.85 2.94
C GLY A 547 -19.15 11.43 2.73
N VAL A 548 -19.05 12.69 2.30
CA VAL A 548 -17.77 13.33 1.97
C VAL A 548 -16.86 13.36 3.20
N HIS A 549 -15.69 12.75 3.08
CA HIS A 549 -14.68 12.75 4.14
C HIS A 549 -13.71 13.93 4.01
N THR A 550 -13.29 14.22 2.78
CA THR A 550 -12.29 15.26 2.49
C THR A 550 -12.83 16.27 1.48
N VAL A 551 -12.63 17.56 1.74
CA VAL A 551 -12.93 18.63 0.78
C VAL A 551 -11.63 19.22 0.25
N ILE A 552 -11.49 19.35 -1.07
CA ILE A 552 -10.39 20.03 -1.74
C ILE A 552 -10.94 21.29 -2.40
N CYS A 553 -10.47 22.46 -1.98
CA CYS A 553 -10.85 23.72 -2.61
C CYS A 553 -9.83 24.14 -3.67
N THR A 554 -10.33 24.38 -4.88
CA THR A 554 -9.55 24.87 -6.04
C THR A 554 -10.19 26.13 -6.65
N ILE A 555 -11.08 26.79 -5.91
CA ILE A 555 -11.66 28.09 -6.29
C ILE A 555 -10.54 29.13 -6.29
N ALA A 556 -10.38 29.87 -7.38
CA ALA A 556 -9.43 30.98 -7.44
C ALA A 556 -9.93 32.12 -6.54
N VAL A 557 -9.28 32.31 -5.39
CA VAL A 557 -9.63 33.34 -4.39
C VAL A 557 -8.91 34.64 -4.75
N LEU A 558 -9.62 35.51 -5.46
CA LEU A 558 -9.08 36.74 -6.06
C LEU A 558 -9.87 38.01 -5.67
N ASP A 559 -11.05 37.84 -5.07
CA ASP A 559 -11.97 38.92 -4.70
C ASP A 559 -12.83 38.51 -3.49
N ASP A 560 -13.66 39.44 -2.99
CA ASP A 560 -14.56 39.21 -1.85
C ASP A 560 -15.55 38.06 -2.10
N THR A 561 -16.00 37.86 -3.35
CA THR A 561 -17.02 36.84 -3.68
C THR A 561 -16.43 35.43 -3.62
N SER A 562 -15.26 35.24 -4.22
CA SER A 562 -14.51 33.99 -4.20
C SER A 562 -13.97 33.68 -2.81
N SER A 563 -13.53 34.69 -2.06
CA SER A 563 -13.15 34.57 -0.64
C SER A 563 -14.34 34.10 0.22
N SER A 564 -15.49 34.78 0.09
CA SER A 564 -16.71 34.39 0.80
C SER A 564 -17.16 32.97 0.46
N SER A 565 -17.00 32.55 -0.80
CA SER A 565 -17.33 31.18 -1.23
C SER A 565 -16.49 30.12 -0.52
N GLN A 566 -15.17 30.35 -0.38
CA GLN A 566 -14.30 29.43 0.36
C GLN A 566 -14.60 29.44 1.85
N ILE A 567 -14.82 30.61 2.46
CA ILE A 567 -15.20 30.74 3.88
C ILE A 567 -16.50 29.97 4.17
N ASN A 568 -17.51 30.11 3.32
CA ASN A 568 -18.78 29.41 3.48
C ASN A 568 -18.62 27.90 3.30
N LEU A 569 -17.77 27.46 2.37
CA LEU A 569 -17.44 26.04 2.21
C LEU A 569 -16.72 25.47 3.44
N ILE A 570 -15.80 26.22 4.06
CA ILE A 570 -15.13 25.84 5.31
C ILE A 570 -16.17 25.68 6.43
N ARG A 571 -17.08 26.64 6.58
CA ARG A 571 -18.17 26.58 7.57
C ARG A 571 -19.09 25.39 7.34
N ALA A 572 -19.42 25.08 6.09
CA ALA A 572 -20.25 23.94 5.74
C ALA A 572 -19.54 22.62 6.03
N ALA A 573 -18.23 22.55 5.77
CA ALA A 573 -17.40 21.39 6.10
C ALA A 573 -17.34 21.14 7.62
N GLU A 574 -17.18 22.18 8.46
CA GLU A 574 -17.22 22.04 9.93
C GLU A 574 -18.62 21.66 10.45
N GLN A 575 -19.68 22.14 9.81
CA GLN A 575 -21.06 21.75 10.15
C GLN A 575 -21.39 20.32 9.72
N SER A 576 -20.69 19.78 8.72
CA SER A 576 -20.87 18.42 8.24
C SER A 576 -20.39 17.39 9.27
N SER A 577 -21.17 16.33 9.45
CA SER A 577 -20.79 15.22 10.32
C SER A 577 -19.79 14.26 9.64
N SER A 578 -19.78 14.22 8.30
CA SER A 578 -18.93 13.33 7.50
C SER A 578 -17.52 13.89 7.31
N VAL A 579 -17.38 15.20 7.10
CA VAL A 579 -16.10 15.80 6.74
C VAL A 579 -15.14 15.77 7.94
N LYS A 580 -13.88 15.44 7.65
CA LYS A 580 -12.77 15.42 8.62
C LYS A 580 -11.61 16.27 8.16
N ARG A 581 -11.43 16.42 6.85
CA ARG A 581 -10.24 17.04 6.26
C ARG A 581 -10.54 18.10 5.21
N PHE A 582 -9.69 19.11 5.13
CA PHE A 582 -9.85 20.22 4.20
C PHE A 582 -8.52 20.66 3.55
N ILE A 583 -8.48 20.79 2.23
CA ILE A 583 -7.37 21.44 1.51
C ILE A 583 -7.83 22.83 1.06
N ALA A 584 -7.19 23.86 1.60
CA ALA A 584 -7.48 25.24 1.27
C ALA A 584 -6.95 25.61 -0.12
N SER A 585 -7.70 26.46 -0.84
CA SER A 585 -7.21 27.00 -2.11
C SER A 585 -6.09 28.00 -1.85
N GLY A 586 -4.95 27.74 -2.47
CA GLY A 586 -3.72 28.53 -2.33
C GLY A 586 -2.57 28.00 -3.17
N TRP A 587 -2.89 27.32 -4.28
CA TRP A 587 -1.96 26.56 -5.12
C TRP A 587 -0.87 27.47 -5.72
N GLY A 588 0.35 27.37 -5.19
CA GLY A 588 1.49 28.21 -5.57
C GLY A 588 2.43 28.50 -4.39
N SER A 589 2.80 29.77 -4.20
CA SER A 589 3.56 30.28 -3.05
C SER A 589 2.64 30.66 -1.87
N LEU A 590 3.21 30.79 -0.67
CA LEU A 590 2.48 31.26 0.52
C LEU A 590 1.93 32.69 0.32
N PRO A 591 0.78 33.04 0.94
CA PRO A 591 0.25 34.39 0.87
C PRO A 591 1.27 35.38 1.42
N ASP A 592 1.44 36.49 0.71
CA ASP A 592 2.35 37.57 1.09
C ASP A 592 1.59 38.88 1.27
N GLU A 593 1.87 39.65 2.32
CA GLU A 593 1.16 40.90 2.62
C GLU A 593 1.23 41.95 1.50
N LYS A 594 2.26 41.89 0.63
CA LYS A 594 2.38 42.80 -0.53
C LYS A 594 1.50 42.36 -1.70
N SER A 595 0.93 41.15 -1.67
CA SER A 595 0.02 40.64 -2.69
C SER A 595 -1.32 41.37 -2.62
N PRO A 596 -1.88 41.82 -3.76
CA PRO A 596 -3.23 42.39 -3.78
C PRO A 596 -4.31 41.37 -3.38
N PHE A 597 -3.99 40.08 -3.40
CA PHE A 597 -4.92 38.99 -3.05
C PHE A 597 -4.77 38.50 -1.62
N TYR A 598 -3.78 39.00 -0.86
CA TYR A 598 -3.48 38.53 0.50
C TYR A 598 -4.70 38.59 1.41
N VAL A 599 -5.37 39.74 1.43
CA VAL A 599 -6.52 40.00 2.29
C VAL A 599 -7.68 39.02 2.04
N PHE A 600 -7.82 38.51 0.81
CA PHE A 600 -8.86 37.55 0.45
C PHE A 600 -8.47 36.11 0.80
N GLN A 601 -7.18 35.79 0.78
CA GLN A 601 -6.66 34.46 1.05
C GLN A 601 -6.46 34.21 2.55
N GLU A 602 -5.88 35.16 3.29
CA GLU A 602 -5.56 34.98 4.72
C GLU A 602 -6.82 34.79 5.58
N VAL A 603 -7.90 35.50 5.27
CA VAL A 603 -9.18 35.35 5.98
C VAL A 603 -9.75 33.92 5.93
N SER A 604 -9.46 33.17 4.87
CA SER A 604 -9.86 31.76 4.78
C SER A 604 -9.01 30.87 5.68
N THR A 605 -7.71 31.15 5.76
CA THR A 605 -6.79 30.45 6.67
C THR A 605 -7.19 30.69 8.13
N ASP A 606 -7.50 31.95 8.48
CA ASP A 606 -7.98 32.30 9.81
C ASP A 606 -9.31 31.64 10.15
N GLU A 607 -10.21 31.46 9.18
CA GLU A 607 -11.44 30.71 9.41
C GLU A 607 -11.16 29.22 9.67
N LEU A 608 -10.26 28.59 8.90
CA LEU A 608 -9.88 27.18 9.11
C LEU A 608 -9.28 26.93 10.51
N ARG A 609 -8.45 27.85 11.01
CA ARG A 609 -7.87 27.79 12.37
C ARG A 609 -8.93 27.80 13.49
N LYS A 610 -10.16 28.22 13.22
CA LYS A 610 -11.29 28.19 14.18
C LYS A 610 -12.04 26.87 14.18
N THR A 611 -11.79 25.99 13.21
CA THR A 611 -12.49 24.71 13.02
C THR A 611 -11.80 23.55 13.73
N LYS A 612 -12.45 22.38 13.77
CA LYS A 612 -11.84 21.12 14.23
C LYS A 612 -11.32 20.27 13.08
N LEU A 613 -11.44 20.76 11.85
CA LEU A 613 -10.99 20.07 10.65
C LEU A 613 -9.46 19.94 10.67
N GLU A 614 -8.95 18.79 10.26
CA GLU A 614 -7.55 18.66 9.92
C GLU A 614 -7.33 19.24 8.52
N TRP A 615 -6.50 20.26 8.39
CA TRP A 615 -6.40 21.02 7.14
C TRP A 615 -4.97 21.30 6.71
N THR A 616 -4.80 21.57 5.42
CA THR A 616 -3.52 22.01 4.87
C THR A 616 -3.71 23.01 3.73
N ARG A 617 -2.65 23.74 3.43
CA ARG A 617 -2.47 24.49 2.19
C ARG A 617 -1.25 23.95 1.45
N PHE A 618 -1.41 23.67 0.16
CA PHE A 618 -0.29 23.24 -0.67
C PHE A 618 0.59 24.43 -1.09
N VAL A 619 1.90 24.22 -1.06
CA VAL A 619 2.92 25.12 -1.57
C VAL A 619 3.73 24.35 -2.61
N ASN A 620 3.60 24.74 -3.87
CA ASN A 620 4.18 24.02 -5.01
C ASN A 620 5.07 24.88 -5.91
N GLY A 621 5.44 26.08 -5.44
CA GLY A 621 6.26 27.02 -6.21
C GLY A 621 5.50 27.59 -7.41
N PHE A 622 6.15 27.58 -8.57
CA PHE A 622 5.62 28.09 -9.83
C PHE A 622 5.28 26.94 -10.78
N PHE A 623 4.18 27.05 -11.52
CA PHE A 623 3.75 25.97 -12.41
C PHE A 623 4.65 25.86 -13.64
N LEU A 624 5.12 24.65 -13.92
CA LEU A 624 6.01 24.35 -15.05
C LEU A 624 5.26 24.22 -16.38
N ASP A 625 3.94 24.01 -16.33
CA ASP A 625 3.05 23.84 -17.50
C ASP A 625 3.18 24.93 -18.56
N TYR A 626 3.46 26.17 -18.13
CA TYR A 626 3.53 27.33 -19.02
C TYR A 626 4.61 27.22 -20.10
N TYR A 627 5.59 26.32 -19.93
CA TYR A 627 6.68 26.10 -20.88
C TYR A 627 6.53 24.83 -21.73
N GLY A 628 5.48 24.03 -21.49
CA GLY A 628 5.17 22.82 -22.26
C GLY A 628 4.04 22.97 -23.29
N ALA A 629 3.23 24.03 -23.16
CA ALA A 629 2.09 24.25 -24.05
C ALA A 629 2.54 24.59 -25.49
N PRO A 630 1.77 24.20 -26.53
CA PRO A 630 0.53 23.43 -26.48
C PRO A 630 0.73 21.91 -26.53
N HIS A 631 1.98 21.43 -26.57
CA HIS A 631 2.29 20.01 -26.84
C HIS A 631 2.22 19.11 -25.60
N VAL A 632 2.35 19.69 -24.41
CA VAL A 632 2.14 18.99 -23.13
C VAL A 632 0.69 19.17 -22.68
N LYS A 633 0.09 18.10 -22.14
CA LYS A 633 -1.24 18.12 -21.55
C LYS A 633 -1.28 19.14 -20.41
N THR A 634 -2.12 20.17 -20.51
CA THR A 634 -2.34 21.09 -19.39
C THR A 634 -3.75 21.68 -19.44
N HIS A 635 -4.28 21.98 -18.27
CA HIS A 635 -5.53 22.74 -18.11
C HIS A 635 -5.26 24.19 -17.70
N LEU A 636 -4.01 24.56 -17.43
CA LEU A 636 -3.63 25.94 -17.11
C LEU A 636 -3.62 26.81 -18.38
N PRO A 637 -4.05 28.09 -18.29
CA PRO A 637 -3.92 29.03 -19.39
C PRO A 637 -2.44 29.35 -19.63
N THR A 638 -2.07 29.73 -20.86
CA THR A 638 -0.69 30.11 -21.15
C THR A 638 -0.36 31.47 -20.53
N ILE A 639 0.75 31.55 -19.80
CA ILE A 639 1.34 32.79 -19.29
C ILE A 639 2.85 32.71 -19.52
N THR A 640 3.39 33.66 -20.29
CA THR A 640 4.83 33.80 -20.50
C THR A 640 5.40 34.64 -19.36
N PHE A 641 6.14 34.00 -18.47
CA PHE A 641 6.85 34.67 -17.37
C PHE A 641 8.34 34.38 -17.44
N ALA A 642 9.18 35.39 -17.22
CA ALA A 642 10.65 35.38 -17.26
C ALA A 642 11.31 34.94 -18.59
N VAL A 643 10.80 33.92 -19.28
CA VAL A 643 11.41 33.34 -20.49
C VAL A 643 10.34 33.10 -21.56
N ASP A 644 10.50 33.76 -22.70
CA ASP A 644 9.73 33.51 -23.93
C ASP A 644 10.53 32.56 -24.83
N ILE A 645 10.19 31.27 -24.75
CA ILE A 645 10.84 30.19 -25.52
C ILE A 645 10.68 30.40 -27.03
N ALA A 646 9.50 30.86 -27.47
CA ALA A 646 9.19 31.02 -28.89
C ALA A 646 9.99 32.16 -29.52
N SER A 647 10.14 33.28 -28.80
CA SER A 647 10.88 34.46 -29.26
C SER A 647 12.37 34.43 -28.90
N ARG A 648 12.80 33.44 -28.10
CA ARG A 648 14.18 33.31 -27.57
C ARG A 648 14.63 34.56 -26.81
N LYS A 649 13.75 35.08 -25.97
CA LYS A 649 14.00 36.26 -25.14
C LYS A 649 13.72 35.94 -23.68
N ALA A 650 14.52 36.49 -22.78
CA ALA A 650 14.36 36.34 -21.36
C ALA A 650 14.39 37.72 -20.67
N ALA A 651 13.44 37.95 -19.78
CA ALA A 651 13.32 39.12 -18.91
C ALA A 651 13.36 38.63 -17.47
N LEU A 652 14.57 38.43 -16.94
CA LEU A 652 14.79 37.73 -15.68
C LEU A 652 14.58 38.66 -14.49
N PRO A 653 13.74 38.31 -13.52
CA PRO A 653 13.53 39.12 -12.33
C PRO A 653 14.74 39.09 -11.41
N GLY A 654 15.10 40.23 -10.82
CA GLY A 654 16.18 40.32 -9.85
C GLY A 654 17.55 40.05 -10.50
N THR A 655 18.29 39.11 -9.91
CA THR A 655 19.57 38.63 -10.46
C THR A 655 19.41 37.42 -11.37
N GLY A 656 18.25 36.76 -11.32
CA GLY A 656 17.99 35.50 -12.02
C GLY A 656 18.57 34.28 -11.29
N ASP A 657 19.35 34.47 -10.22
CA ASP A 657 19.97 33.42 -9.40
C ASP A 657 19.13 33.05 -8.17
N GLU A 658 18.00 33.73 -7.96
CA GLU A 658 17.10 33.42 -6.86
C GLU A 658 16.45 32.03 -7.06
N PRO A 659 16.47 31.13 -6.05
CA PRO A 659 15.92 29.79 -6.20
C PRO A 659 14.41 29.77 -6.48
N VAL A 660 14.02 29.02 -7.51
CA VAL A 660 12.63 28.78 -7.89
C VAL A 660 12.34 27.27 -7.87
N ALA A 661 11.20 26.89 -7.30
CA ALA A 661 10.65 25.56 -7.45
C ALA A 661 9.65 25.56 -8.61
N LEU A 662 9.93 24.79 -9.67
CA LEU A 662 9.08 24.63 -10.84
C LEU A 662 8.39 23.26 -10.76
N THR A 663 7.06 23.25 -10.83
CA THR A 663 6.28 22.02 -10.62
C THR A 663 5.18 21.89 -11.65
N TYR A 664 5.15 20.77 -12.37
CA TYR A 664 4.09 20.47 -13.31
C TYR A 664 2.77 20.15 -12.58
N SER A 665 1.64 20.65 -13.10
CA SER A 665 0.35 20.56 -12.42
C SER A 665 -0.10 19.12 -12.15
N PHE A 666 0.16 18.18 -13.06
CA PHE A 666 -0.14 16.75 -12.82
C PHE A 666 0.79 16.12 -11.76
N ASP A 667 2.01 16.63 -11.57
CA ASP A 667 2.86 16.19 -10.46
C ASP A 667 2.31 16.70 -9.13
N VAL A 668 1.84 17.94 -9.08
CA VAL A 668 1.10 18.46 -7.91
C VAL A 668 -0.09 17.54 -7.59
N ALA A 669 -0.88 17.17 -8.60
CA ALA A 669 -2.04 16.29 -8.43
C ALA A 669 -1.65 14.88 -7.96
N ARG A 670 -0.54 14.31 -8.44
CA ARG A 670 -0.01 13.02 -7.93
C ARG A 670 0.40 13.12 -6.47
N TYR A 671 1.06 14.22 -6.08
CA TYR A 671 1.39 14.46 -4.69
C TYR A 671 0.14 14.64 -3.82
N VAL A 672 -0.89 15.34 -4.30
CA VAL A 672 -2.19 15.45 -3.62
C VAL A 672 -2.81 14.06 -3.45
N SER A 673 -2.85 13.25 -4.50
CA SER A 673 -3.39 11.89 -4.46
C SER A 673 -2.71 11.01 -3.42
N ALA A 674 -1.37 11.05 -3.32
CA ALA A 674 -0.64 10.30 -2.32
C ALA A 674 -0.77 10.89 -0.90
N PHE A 675 -0.85 12.22 -0.81
CA PHE A 675 -0.98 12.96 0.44
C PHE A 675 -2.29 12.65 1.19
N LEU A 676 -3.38 12.40 0.45
CA LEU A 676 -4.69 12.15 1.03
C LEU A 676 -4.70 10.98 2.04
N ASN A 677 -3.87 9.96 1.82
CA ASN A 677 -3.72 8.79 2.68
C ASN A 677 -2.79 9.00 3.88
N LEU A 678 -2.15 10.17 4.03
CA LEU A 678 -1.29 10.40 5.19
C LEU A 678 -2.10 10.38 6.50
N PRO A 679 -1.55 9.79 7.58
CA PRO A 679 -2.25 9.67 8.85
C PRO A 679 -2.44 11.02 9.55
N LYS A 680 -1.63 12.03 9.22
CA LYS A 680 -1.67 13.36 9.80
C LYS A 680 -1.27 14.42 8.78
N TRP A 681 -1.96 15.56 8.79
CA TRP A 681 -1.68 16.73 7.95
C TRP A 681 -1.15 17.89 8.79
N GLU A 682 -0.18 18.60 8.21
CA GLU A 682 0.34 19.85 8.76
C GLU A 682 -0.34 21.02 8.04
N GLU A 683 -0.44 22.20 8.68
CA GLU A 683 -1.13 23.37 8.10
C GLU A 683 -0.56 23.79 6.73
N VAL A 684 0.73 23.53 6.50
CA VAL A 684 1.41 23.81 5.24
C VAL A 684 2.09 22.55 4.73
N THR A 685 1.74 22.16 3.50
CA THR A 685 2.32 21.01 2.80
C THR A 685 3.11 21.48 1.60
N TYR A 686 4.34 21.00 1.46
CA TYR A 686 5.25 21.40 0.40
C TYR A 686 5.43 20.27 -0.62
N CYS A 687 5.44 20.59 -1.90
CA CYS A 687 5.93 19.71 -2.96
C CYS A 687 6.66 20.53 -4.02
N TYR A 688 7.53 19.90 -4.79
CA TYR A 688 8.17 20.56 -5.92
C TYR A 688 8.48 19.58 -7.03
N GLY A 689 8.63 20.08 -8.27
CA GLY A 689 9.14 19.29 -9.39
C GLY A 689 10.66 19.34 -9.42
N GLU A 690 11.18 20.47 -9.87
CA GLU A 690 12.60 20.78 -9.93
C GLU A 690 12.89 22.09 -9.20
N LYS A 691 14.02 22.16 -8.49
CA LYS A 691 14.54 23.42 -7.94
C LYS A 691 15.71 23.88 -8.78
N THR A 692 15.65 25.11 -9.25
CA THR A 692 16.64 25.72 -10.15
C THR A 692 16.65 27.24 -9.97
N THR A 693 17.28 27.97 -10.87
CA THR A 693 17.23 29.43 -11.00
C THR A 693 16.75 29.81 -12.41
N TRP A 694 16.39 31.08 -12.63
CA TRP A 694 16.01 31.51 -13.98
C TRP A 694 17.20 31.53 -14.94
N ASN A 695 18.42 31.77 -14.44
CA ASN A 695 19.64 31.66 -15.25
C ASN A 695 19.85 30.21 -15.71
N GLU A 696 19.82 29.25 -14.79
CA GLU A 696 19.92 27.81 -15.11
C GLU A 696 18.80 27.35 -16.05
N PHE A 697 17.57 27.85 -15.86
CA PHE A 697 16.45 27.57 -16.76
C PHE A 697 16.75 28.03 -18.20
N VAL A 698 17.29 29.23 -18.39
CA VAL A 698 17.67 29.75 -19.71
C VAL A 698 18.79 28.90 -20.31
N GLU A 699 19.79 28.49 -19.55
CA GLU A 699 20.84 27.58 -20.02
C GLU A 699 20.24 26.27 -20.57
N VAL A 700 19.31 25.65 -19.84
CA VAL A 700 18.61 24.44 -20.31
C VAL A 700 17.77 24.73 -21.56
N ALA A 701 17.12 25.90 -21.65
CA ALA A 701 16.36 26.30 -22.83
C ALA A 701 17.25 26.52 -24.07
N GLU A 702 18.41 27.13 -23.91
CA GLU A 702 19.41 27.29 -24.97
C GLU A 702 19.91 25.94 -25.49
N GLU A 703 20.20 25.00 -24.59
CA GLU A 703 20.62 23.65 -24.95
C GLU A 703 19.52 22.89 -25.72
N VAL A 704 18.28 22.94 -25.22
CA VAL A 704 17.15 22.20 -25.80
C VAL A 704 16.74 22.80 -27.17
N THR A 705 16.76 24.12 -27.31
CA THR A 705 16.43 24.80 -28.57
C THR A 705 17.59 24.89 -29.56
N GLY A 706 18.83 24.71 -29.08
CA GLY A 706 20.05 24.81 -29.88
C GLY A 706 20.37 26.24 -30.32
N SER A 707 19.94 27.26 -29.58
CA SER A 707 20.14 28.67 -29.93
C SER A 707 20.21 29.56 -28.69
N PRO A 708 21.06 30.61 -28.69
CA PRO A 708 21.17 31.52 -27.56
C PRO A 708 19.92 32.40 -27.40
N PHE A 709 19.68 32.87 -26.18
CA PHE A 709 18.58 33.76 -25.81
C PHE A 709 19.07 35.20 -25.60
N GLU A 710 18.22 36.18 -25.93
CA GLU A 710 18.46 37.58 -25.57
C GLU A 710 18.00 37.80 -24.12
N ILE A 711 18.95 37.96 -23.19
CA ILE A 711 18.69 38.07 -21.75
C ILE A 711 18.72 39.54 -21.30
N THR A 712 17.65 39.98 -20.64
CA THR A 712 17.54 41.25 -19.92
C THR A 712 17.19 40.99 -18.47
N TYR A 713 17.73 41.77 -17.54
CA TYR A 713 17.42 41.67 -16.11
C TYR A 713 16.48 42.80 -15.69
N ASP A 714 15.45 42.46 -14.94
CA ASP A 714 14.51 43.38 -14.30
C ASP A 714 14.87 43.49 -12.82
N PRO A 715 15.73 44.45 -12.41
CA PRO A 715 16.16 44.57 -11.03
C PRO A 715 14.99 44.98 -10.13
N ILE A 716 15.10 44.63 -8.83
CA ILE A 716 14.06 44.91 -7.82
C ILE A 716 13.57 46.35 -7.87
N GLN A 717 14.44 47.35 -8.06
CA GLN A 717 14.04 48.76 -8.12
C GLN A 717 13.13 49.09 -9.30
N LYS A 718 13.25 48.37 -10.42
CA LYS A 718 12.37 48.51 -11.59
C LYS A 718 11.01 47.87 -11.29
N LEU A 719 11.03 46.65 -10.76
CA LEU A 719 9.83 45.90 -10.39
C LEU A 719 8.99 46.63 -9.32
N MET A 720 9.63 47.27 -8.33
CA MET A 720 8.96 48.10 -7.32
C MET A 720 8.20 49.31 -7.89
N LYS A 721 8.57 49.79 -9.08
CA LYS A 721 7.85 50.87 -9.77
C LYS A 721 6.66 50.34 -10.59
N GLY A 722 6.42 49.03 -10.59
CA GLY A 722 5.43 48.39 -11.44
C GLY A 722 5.87 48.27 -12.90
N GLU A 723 7.18 48.37 -13.17
CA GLU A 723 7.75 48.29 -14.50
C GLU A 723 8.36 46.90 -14.74
N ILE A 724 8.20 46.35 -15.95
CA ILE A 724 8.86 45.11 -16.40
C ILE A 724 9.48 45.30 -17.79
N THR A 725 10.34 44.39 -18.21
CA THR A 725 10.66 44.21 -19.63
C THR A 725 9.56 43.34 -20.26
N GLU A 726 8.69 43.95 -21.08
CA GLU A 726 7.65 43.20 -21.78
C GLU A 726 8.27 42.27 -22.84
N LEU A 727 7.91 40.99 -22.77
CA LEU A 727 8.32 39.97 -23.74
C LEU A 727 7.33 39.96 -24.93
N PRO A 728 7.77 39.54 -26.13
CA PRO A 728 6.91 39.57 -27.32
C PRO A 728 5.57 38.83 -27.16
N ALA A 729 5.55 37.71 -26.42
CA ALA A 729 4.33 36.98 -26.11
C ALA A 729 3.29 37.78 -25.30
N HIS A 730 3.72 38.74 -24.46
CA HIS A 730 2.83 39.49 -23.57
C HIS A 730 1.74 40.26 -24.30
N ALA A 731 2.04 40.82 -25.48
CA ALA A 731 1.05 41.58 -26.24
C ALA A 731 -0.18 40.72 -26.60
N LYS A 732 0.03 39.46 -26.99
CA LYS A 732 -1.06 38.52 -27.31
C LYS A 732 -1.75 38.03 -26.04
N GLU A 733 -0.98 37.66 -25.02
CA GLU A 733 -1.50 37.10 -23.78
C GLU A 733 -2.36 38.10 -22.99
N LEU A 734 -1.87 39.34 -22.84
CA LEU A 734 -2.59 40.42 -22.16
C LEU A 734 -3.90 40.77 -22.87
N ALA A 735 -3.92 40.75 -24.21
CA ALA A 735 -5.13 40.96 -25.00
C ALA A 735 -6.14 39.81 -24.86
N SER A 736 -5.67 38.59 -24.58
CA SER A 736 -6.51 37.41 -24.34
C SER A 736 -6.85 37.17 -22.87
N SER A 737 -6.42 38.06 -21.97
CA SER A 737 -6.59 37.90 -20.53
C SER A 737 -8.07 37.98 -20.13
N PRO A 738 -8.52 37.18 -19.16
CA PRO A 738 -9.85 37.34 -18.56
C PRO A 738 -9.95 38.60 -17.68
N PHE A 739 -8.83 39.26 -17.38
CA PHE A 739 -8.77 40.53 -16.66
C PHE A 739 -8.56 41.69 -17.63
N PRO A 740 -9.00 42.92 -17.26
CA PRO A 740 -8.61 44.12 -17.99
C PRO A 740 -7.10 44.20 -18.17
N GLU A 741 -6.65 44.57 -19.37
CA GLU A 741 -5.24 44.54 -19.77
C GLU A 741 -4.32 45.25 -18.77
N ALA A 742 -4.76 46.40 -18.23
CA ALA A 742 -4.01 47.15 -17.21
C ALA A 742 -3.79 46.34 -15.92
N ILE A 743 -4.80 45.59 -15.48
CA ILE A 743 -4.71 44.73 -14.27
C ILE A 743 -3.83 43.53 -14.56
N ALA A 744 -4.01 42.87 -15.70
CA ALA A 744 -3.19 41.74 -16.12
C ALA A 744 -1.70 42.12 -16.22
N ARG A 745 -1.40 43.29 -16.79
CA ARG A 745 -0.05 43.84 -16.89
C ARG A 745 0.55 44.14 -15.51
N MET A 746 -0.25 44.64 -14.56
CA MET A 746 0.20 44.91 -13.19
C MET A 746 0.56 43.64 -12.40
N LEU A 747 0.10 42.45 -12.80
CA LEU A 747 0.46 41.20 -12.13
C LEU A 747 1.88 40.73 -12.46
N LEU A 748 2.40 41.06 -13.65
CA LEU A 748 3.73 40.65 -14.08
C LEU A 748 4.87 41.23 -13.21
N PRO A 749 4.91 42.53 -12.85
CA PRO A 749 5.93 43.06 -11.94
C PRO A 749 5.80 42.48 -10.53
N VAL A 750 4.58 42.12 -10.08
CA VAL A 750 4.35 41.45 -8.79
C VAL A 750 4.96 40.04 -8.80
N LEU A 751 4.72 39.26 -9.87
CA LEU A 751 5.36 37.95 -10.05
C LEU A 751 6.89 38.09 -10.12
N GLY A 752 7.38 39.13 -10.80
CA GLY A 752 8.81 39.46 -10.84
C GLY A 752 9.39 39.73 -9.45
N MET A 753 8.69 40.55 -8.63
CA MET A 753 9.10 40.81 -7.25
C MET A 753 9.15 39.52 -6.42
N TRP A 754 8.13 38.66 -6.53
CA TRP A 754 8.09 37.39 -5.80
C TRP A 754 9.23 36.45 -6.19
N ALA A 755 9.55 36.36 -7.49
CA ALA A 755 10.70 35.61 -7.94
C ALA A 755 12.02 36.18 -7.40
N ALA A 756 12.22 37.50 -7.50
CA ALA A 756 13.43 38.19 -7.03
C ALA A 756 13.59 38.21 -5.49
N GLU A 757 12.50 38.02 -4.74
CA GLU A 757 12.53 37.88 -3.27
C GLU A 757 12.52 36.41 -2.81
N GLY A 758 12.53 35.44 -3.75
CA GLY A 758 12.63 34.01 -3.44
C GLY A 758 11.33 33.35 -2.95
N TYR A 759 10.16 33.94 -3.20
CA TYR A 759 8.86 33.42 -2.72
C TYR A 759 8.44 32.11 -3.39
N PHE A 760 8.99 31.79 -4.56
CA PHE A 760 8.75 30.50 -5.22
C PHE A 760 9.69 29.40 -4.75
N ASN A 761 10.56 29.67 -3.77
CA ASN A 761 11.41 28.66 -3.18
C ASN A 761 10.59 27.73 -2.25
N VAL A 762 10.91 26.44 -2.27
CA VAL A 762 10.26 25.40 -1.46
C VAL A 762 11.31 24.68 -0.60
N PRO A 763 11.07 24.45 0.70
CA PRO A 763 11.98 23.69 1.57
C PRO A 763 12.01 22.21 1.17
N VAL A 764 13.20 21.69 0.85
CA VAL A 764 13.37 20.32 0.35
C VAL A 764 13.11 19.29 1.44
N GLU A 765 13.60 19.54 2.64
CA GLU A 765 13.57 18.61 3.77
C GLU A 765 12.16 18.39 4.33
N LYS A 766 11.26 19.37 4.11
CA LYS A 766 9.87 19.34 4.56
C LYS A 766 8.88 18.94 3.46
N SER A 767 9.38 18.69 2.25
CA SER A 767 8.54 18.39 1.09
C SER A 767 8.05 16.95 1.06
N LEU A 768 6.92 16.73 0.40
CA LEU A 768 6.38 15.41 0.11
C LEU A 768 7.32 14.57 -0.74
N ASN A 769 8.25 15.18 -1.48
CA ASN A 769 9.30 14.49 -2.23
C ASN A 769 10.13 13.56 -1.33
N GLN A 770 10.34 13.92 -0.05
CA GLN A 770 11.07 13.08 0.92
C GLN A 770 10.25 11.86 1.39
N LYS A 771 8.92 11.93 1.28
CA LYS A 771 7.99 10.86 1.70
C LYS A 771 7.64 9.92 0.55
N PHE A 772 7.46 10.47 -0.64
CA PHE A 772 6.98 9.74 -1.82
C PHE A 772 8.05 9.69 -2.91
N LEU A 773 9.07 8.88 -2.69
CA LEU A 773 10.21 8.70 -3.61
C LEU A 773 9.83 8.02 -4.93
N ASN A 774 8.66 7.38 -4.98
CA ASN A 774 8.11 6.76 -6.17
C ASN A 774 7.50 7.76 -7.16
N ILE A 775 7.10 8.96 -6.69
CA ILE A 775 6.64 10.04 -7.57
C ILE A 775 7.87 10.70 -8.16
N LYS A 776 8.04 10.58 -9.48
CA LYS A 776 9.12 11.21 -10.25
C LYS A 776 8.56 12.41 -11.01
N PRO A 777 8.79 13.65 -10.54
CA PRO A 777 8.28 14.83 -11.21
C PRO A 777 8.99 15.08 -12.54
N ILE A 778 8.31 15.77 -13.46
CA ILE A 778 8.88 16.24 -14.72
C ILE A 778 9.90 17.36 -14.43
N THR A 779 11.07 17.22 -15.04
CA THR A 779 12.14 18.23 -15.03
C THR A 779 11.90 19.34 -16.06
N VAL A 780 12.54 20.49 -15.88
CA VAL A 780 12.57 21.61 -16.83
C VAL A 780 13.00 21.12 -18.21
N ARG A 781 14.08 20.33 -18.29
CA ARG A 781 14.57 19.78 -19.57
C ARG A 781 13.52 18.92 -20.25
N GLU A 782 12.89 18.00 -19.52
CA GLU A 782 11.86 17.12 -20.07
C GLU A 782 10.64 17.91 -20.53
N MET A 783 10.20 18.91 -19.75
CA MET A 783 9.09 19.79 -20.13
C MET A 783 9.39 20.52 -21.44
N LEU A 784 10.57 21.13 -21.56
CA LEU A 784 10.97 21.88 -22.75
C LEU A 784 11.12 20.96 -23.97
N LEU A 785 11.64 19.74 -23.80
CA LEU A 785 11.73 18.75 -24.88
C LEU A 785 10.34 18.32 -25.36
N GLN A 786 9.40 18.05 -24.44
CA GLN A 786 8.03 17.71 -24.80
C GLN A 786 7.29 18.91 -25.43
N GLY A 787 7.57 20.12 -24.95
CA GLY A 787 7.02 21.37 -25.44
C GLY A 787 7.40 21.72 -26.88
N GLN A 788 8.47 21.13 -27.44
CA GLN A 788 8.80 21.29 -28.86
C GLN A 788 7.84 20.53 -29.80
N GLY A 789 7.10 19.54 -29.29
CA GLY A 789 6.23 18.68 -30.09
C GLY A 789 6.99 17.57 -30.83
N PRO A 790 6.29 16.72 -31.60
CA PRO A 790 6.92 15.67 -32.39
C PRO A 790 7.83 16.27 -33.47
N LYS A 791 9.04 15.74 -33.59
CA LYS A 791 10.02 16.11 -34.63
C LYS A 791 9.63 15.62 -36.01
#